data_AF-A0A3M5X868-F1
#
_entry.id   AF-A0A3M5X868-F1
#
_cell.length_a   1.000
_cell.length_b   1.000
_cell.length_c   1.000
_cell.angle_alpha   90.00
_cell.angle_beta   90.00
_cell.angle_gamma   90.00
#
_symmetry.space_group_name_H-M   'P 1'
#
loop_
_entity.id
_entity.type
_entity.pdbx_description
1 polymer ?
#
loop_
_entity_poly.entity_id
_entity_poly.type
_entity_poly.pdbx_seq_one_letter_code
_entity_poly.pdbx_strand_id
1 'polypeptide(L)'
;MHLLRTQPGGFVPDDNIADLGQTPAELVILCSGDSSLALLAEAARQLPDDYPSLRLANPMQVQNHASVDLYVDEVLRHAKVILISLHGGIGYWRYGVERLMELAARGVQVILVPGDDRPDPELSDLSTVPAVERDRLWQFLRQGGLQNALQLYNCMASRWLDRDYSWVEPAPLPRTAIYHPRLASAQLADWQADWFAEQPVVALLFYRSHLQAANTGFIDEFCVRLQAQGINPLPIAVASLKEPGCFTQVEDWLDEAETELILNTTGFAQSSPEAPHLRPFRRNVPVIQAICAQDNEPAWQASEQGLGARDLAMHIALPELDGRIISRPISFKDLAWRSERSQSDVVCYRAQPDRMDFVAELARRWIELARLPNGEKRVALILANYPTRDGRIGNGVGLDTPAAALNILRAMQAEGYPLAPLPDTGTELIQQLLGGVTNDLDSIDQRPCHQSMALEEYLAAFNELPQENRDAVNARWGTPDTDPMFRSGRMMIAGLRFGLTFIGIQPARGYQVDPSAVYHDPDLVPPHGYLAFYFWLRKAYGAHAVVHVGKHGNLEWLPGKGVGLSRTCWPDAVLGAMPNIYPFIVNDPGEGAQAKRRTQAVIIDHLMPPLTRAETYGPLRNLELLADEFYEAQMLDPRRARELQRDILELVRETHIDRELALGENLDSDADAALWLPRLDTYLCDLKESQIRDGLHIFGQSPQGRLRIDTLLALLRIPRGDGRGAQSSLLRALSKAFELDFDPLNCELAEPWTGPRPA
;
A
#
# COMPACT_ATOMS: atom_id res chain seq x y z
N MET A 1 -16.85 37.79 16.33
CA MET A 1 -17.52 37.20 15.16
C MET A 1 -16.97 37.88 13.92
N HIS A 2 -16.19 37.17 13.12
CA HIS A 2 -15.65 37.69 11.86
C HIS A 2 -16.43 37.05 10.71
N LEU A 3 -16.82 37.86 9.72
CA LEU A 3 -17.35 37.36 8.45
C LEU A 3 -16.16 36.75 7.69
N LEU A 4 -16.21 35.46 7.41
CA LEU A 4 -15.16 34.76 6.67
C LEU A 4 -15.73 34.24 5.37
N ARG A 5 -15.05 34.57 4.27
CA ARG A 5 -15.34 33.97 2.97
C ARG A 5 -14.96 32.49 3.04
N THR A 6 -15.86 31.61 2.63
CA THR A 6 -15.61 30.17 2.64
C THR A 6 -14.41 29.80 1.76
N GLN A 7 -13.54 28.92 2.24
CA GLN A 7 -12.52 28.31 1.39
C GLN A 7 -13.13 27.15 0.58
N PRO A 8 -12.77 27.00 -0.70
CA PRO A 8 -13.24 25.89 -1.54
C PRO A 8 -12.93 24.53 -0.89
N GLY A 9 -13.95 23.70 -0.67
CA GLY A 9 -13.80 22.37 -0.04
C GLY A 9 -13.44 22.39 1.45
N GLY A 10 -13.42 23.56 2.11
CA GLY A 10 -13.15 23.72 3.54
C GLY A 10 -14.40 23.99 4.37
N PHE A 11 -14.30 23.77 5.68
CA PHE A 11 -15.33 24.11 6.66
C PHE A 11 -14.99 25.44 7.35
N VAL A 12 -16.01 26.23 7.70
CA VAL A 12 -15.86 27.41 8.53
C VAL A 12 -16.07 26.99 9.99
N PRO A 13 -15.18 27.36 10.94
CA PRO A 13 -15.36 27.06 12.36
C PRO A 13 -16.71 27.58 12.88
N ASP A 14 -17.31 26.87 13.85
CA ASP A 14 -18.65 27.18 14.38
C ASP A 14 -18.83 28.63 14.88
N ASP A 15 -17.75 29.27 15.33
CA ASP A 15 -17.75 30.63 15.88
C ASP A 15 -17.76 31.77 14.82
N ASN A 16 -17.73 31.43 13.52
CA ASN A 16 -17.67 32.40 12.42
C ASN A 16 -18.86 32.30 11.46
N ILE A 17 -19.21 33.41 10.81
CA ILE A 17 -20.28 33.45 9.81
C ILE A 17 -19.68 33.17 8.44
N ALA A 18 -20.16 32.12 7.79
CA ALA A 18 -19.78 31.74 6.43
C ALA A 18 -20.55 32.57 5.41
N ASP A 19 -19.82 33.29 4.56
CA ASP A 19 -20.38 34.00 3.40
C ASP A 19 -19.89 33.32 2.11
N LEU A 20 -20.85 32.86 1.29
CA LEU A 20 -20.61 32.20 0.01
C LEU A 20 -20.31 33.20 -1.13
N GLY A 21 -20.59 34.50 -0.92
CA GLY A 21 -20.45 35.56 -1.90
C GLY A 21 -21.34 35.33 -3.13
N GLN A 22 -22.55 34.83 -2.90
CA GLN A 22 -23.54 34.57 -3.94
C GLN A 22 -24.59 35.69 -3.97
N THR A 23 -25.05 36.04 -5.16
CA THR A 23 -26.11 37.03 -5.36
C THR A 23 -27.48 36.34 -5.50
N PRO A 24 -28.61 37.05 -5.30
CA PRO A 24 -29.95 36.51 -5.52
C PRO A 24 -30.12 35.80 -6.87
N ALA A 25 -30.94 34.74 -6.90
CA ALA A 25 -31.26 33.99 -8.10
C ALA A 25 -32.67 33.40 -8.06
N GLU A 26 -33.27 33.12 -9.23
CA GLU A 26 -34.60 32.53 -9.33
C GLU A 26 -34.62 31.04 -8.96
N LEU A 27 -33.54 30.32 -9.25
CA LEU A 27 -33.35 28.91 -8.94
C LEU A 27 -32.19 28.73 -7.97
N VAL A 28 -32.39 28.00 -6.87
CA VAL A 28 -31.30 27.57 -6.00
C VAL A 28 -31.33 26.05 -5.86
N ILE A 29 -30.19 25.40 -6.09
CA ILE A 29 -30.03 23.97 -5.84
C ILE A 29 -28.94 23.77 -4.78
N LEU A 30 -29.33 23.16 -3.67
CA LEU A 30 -28.46 22.82 -2.56
C LEU A 30 -28.18 21.31 -2.59
N CYS A 31 -26.92 20.90 -2.67
CA CYS A 31 -26.57 19.48 -2.67
C CYS A 31 -25.46 19.24 -1.66
N SER A 32 -25.66 18.32 -0.72
CA SER A 32 -24.62 18.00 0.27
C SER A 32 -23.42 17.26 -0.33
N GLY A 33 -23.57 16.65 -1.51
CA GLY A 33 -22.49 15.99 -2.24
C GLY A 33 -21.86 16.91 -3.29
N ASP A 34 -20.56 17.19 -3.16
CA ASP A 34 -19.80 18.03 -4.11
C ASP A 34 -19.83 17.46 -5.54
N SER A 35 -19.94 16.14 -5.69
CA SER A 35 -20.02 15.47 -6.99
C SER A 35 -21.29 15.85 -7.76
N SER A 36 -22.43 16.01 -7.07
CA SER A 36 -23.67 16.47 -7.69
C SER A 36 -23.59 17.95 -8.05
N LEU A 37 -22.95 18.77 -7.21
CA LEU A 37 -22.72 20.18 -7.52
C LEU A 37 -21.81 20.36 -8.73
N ALA A 38 -20.74 19.55 -8.84
CA ALA A 38 -19.85 19.56 -9.98
C ALA A 38 -20.59 19.19 -11.27
N LEU A 39 -21.40 18.12 -11.24
CA LEU A 39 -22.26 17.72 -12.35
C LEU A 39 -23.21 18.83 -12.79
N LEU A 40 -23.90 19.45 -11.82
CA LEU A 40 -24.87 20.51 -12.10
C LEU A 40 -24.20 21.77 -12.64
N ALA A 41 -23.04 22.15 -12.10
CA ALA A 41 -22.25 23.26 -12.61
C ALA A 41 -21.76 23.00 -14.04
N GLU A 42 -21.38 21.75 -14.33
CA GLU A 42 -21.00 21.32 -15.68
C GLU A 42 -22.17 21.46 -16.66
N ALA A 43 -23.33 20.91 -16.30
CA ALA A 43 -24.55 21.02 -17.11
C ALA A 43 -24.98 22.48 -17.31
N ALA A 44 -24.83 23.33 -16.28
CA ALA A 44 -25.18 24.74 -16.35
C ALA A 44 -24.42 25.49 -17.47
N ARG A 45 -23.21 25.04 -17.85
CA ARG A 45 -22.45 25.64 -18.96
C ARG A 45 -23.13 25.49 -20.31
N GLN A 46 -24.00 24.48 -20.48
CA GLN A 46 -24.70 24.22 -21.75
C GLN A 46 -26.11 24.81 -21.81
N LEU A 47 -26.56 25.46 -20.74
CA LEU A 47 -27.85 26.14 -20.72
C LEU A 47 -27.81 27.40 -21.60
N PRO A 48 -28.92 27.82 -22.23
CA PRO A 48 -28.95 29.02 -23.07
C PRO A 48 -28.79 30.29 -22.23
N ASP A 49 -28.23 31.38 -22.77
CA ASP A 49 -27.91 32.59 -21.99
C ASP A 49 -29.12 33.24 -21.29
N ASP A 50 -30.33 33.01 -21.80
CA ASP A 50 -31.61 33.51 -21.26
C ASP A 50 -32.23 32.58 -20.18
N TYR A 51 -31.54 31.50 -19.82
CA TYR A 51 -31.95 30.63 -18.73
C TYR A 51 -32.01 31.42 -17.41
N PRO A 52 -33.06 31.22 -16.58
CA PRO A 52 -33.21 31.91 -15.29
C PRO A 52 -31.94 31.85 -14.43
N SER A 53 -31.69 32.91 -13.67
CA SER A 53 -30.53 32.96 -12.77
C SER A 53 -30.55 31.78 -11.78
N LEU A 54 -29.40 31.13 -11.58
CA LEU A 54 -29.31 29.94 -10.73
C LEU A 54 -28.12 29.98 -9.75
N ARG A 55 -28.27 29.41 -8.55
CA ARG A 55 -27.18 29.17 -7.61
C ARG A 55 -27.05 27.72 -7.24
N LEU A 56 -25.81 27.29 -7.07
CA LEU A 56 -25.45 25.98 -6.56
C LEU A 56 -24.66 26.16 -5.28
N ALA A 57 -24.99 25.44 -4.21
CA ALA A 57 -24.23 25.51 -2.97
C ALA A 57 -24.29 24.19 -2.19
N ASN A 58 -23.26 23.95 -1.39
CA ASN A 58 -23.28 22.84 -0.44
C ASN A 58 -23.86 23.35 0.88
N PRO A 59 -24.99 22.82 1.39
CA PRO A 59 -25.54 23.26 2.68
C PRO A 59 -24.56 23.04 3.84
N MET A 60 -23.58 22.14 3.70
CA MET A 60 -22.53 21.93 4.71
C MET A 60 -21.52 23.07 4.80
N GLN A 61 -21.53 24.03 3.87
CA GLN A 61 -20.75 25.27 3.97
C GLN A 61 -21.43 26.33 4.85
N VAL A 62 -22.72 26.14 5.18
CA VAL A 62 -23.56 27.06 5.97
C VAL A 62 -24.25 26.29 7.09
N GLN A 63 -23.49 25.76 8.05
CA GLN A 63 -24.05 24.90 9.10
C GLN A 63 -24.61 25.64 10.32
N ASN A 64 -23.91 26.69 10.79
CA ASN A 64 -24.38 27.44 11.95
C ASN A 64 -25.57 28.36 11.61
N HIS A 65 -26.38 28.66 12.62
CA HIS A 65 -27.63 29.41 12.42
C HIS A 65 -27.41 30.78 11.78
N ALA A 66 -26.37 31.51 12.20
CA ALA A 66 -26.07 32.83 11.65
C ALA A 66 -25.70 32.79 10.15
N SER A 67 -24.99 31.76 9.70
CA SER A 67 -24.66 31.56 8.28
C SER A 67 -25.88 31.15 7.46
N VAL A 68 -26.75 30.30 8.04
CA VAL A 68 -28.03 29.95 7.43
C VAL A 68 -28.90 31.20 7.27
N ASP A 69 -29.05 32.00 8.33
CA ASP A 69 -29.86 33.22 8.30
C ASP A 69 -29.33 34.23 7.27
N LEU A 70 -28.02 34.45 7.25
CA LEU A 70 -27.38 35.31 6.25
C LEU A 70 -27.69 34.82 4.83
N TYR A 71 -27.51 33.53 4.54
CA TYR A 71 -27.75 32.98 3.21
C TYR A 71 -29.24 32.99 2.83
N VAL A 72 -30.13 32.79 3.81
CA VAL A 72 -31.58 32.92 3.64
C VAL A 72 -31.94 34.36 3.26
N ASP A 73 -31.38 35.33 3.97
CA ASP A 73 -31.67 36.76 3.77
C ASP A 73 -31.07 37.31 2.47
N GLU A 74 -29.85 36.90 2.11
CA GLU A 74 -29.18 37.45 0.93
C GLU A 74 -29.55 36.73 -0.37
N VAL A 75 -29.88 35.43 -0.31
CA VAL A 75 -30.06 34.60 -1.50
C VAL A 75 -31.40 33.87 -1.51
N LEU A 76 -31.68 33.02 -0.52
CA LEU A 76 -32.79 32.05 -0.62
C LEU A 76 -34.18 32.71 -0.64
N ARG A 77 -34.39 33.80 0.10
CA ARG A 77 -35.68 34.52 0.13
C ARG A 77 -36.09 35.11 -1.22
N HIS A 78 -35.16 35.23 -2.15
CA HIS A 78 -35.39 35.77 -3.49
C HIS A 78 -35.65 34.68 -4.54
N ALA A 79 -35.45 33.40 -4.19
CA ALA A 79 -35.67 32.28 -5.08
C ALA A 79 -37.16 32.03 -5.32
N LYS A 80 -37.48 31.60 -6.55
CA LYS A 80 -38.79 31.04 -6.90
C LYS A 80 -38.84 29.54 -6.61
N VAL A 81 -37.71 28.85 -6.85
CA VAL A 81 -37.58 27.41 -6.67
C VAL A 81 -36.30 27.10 -5.91
N ILE A 82 -36.41 26.28 -4.88
CA ILE A 82 -35.29 25.75 -4.10
C ILE A 82 -35.38 24.23 -4.14
N LEU A 83 -34.37 23.57 -4.70
CA LEU A 83 -34.19 22.12 -4.64
C LEU A 83 -33.08 21.81 -3.65
N ILE A 84 -33.32 20.95 -2.66
CA ILE A 84 -32.31 20.47 -1.73
C ILE A 84 -32.18 18.94 -1.80
N SER A 85 -30.96 18.47 -2.01
CA SER A 85 -30.56 17.07 -1.98
C SER A 85 -29.65 16.85 -0.77
N LEU A 86 -30.18 16.21 0.28
CA LEU A 86 -29.54 16.13 1.60
C LEU A 86 -29.20 14.69 1.99
N HIS A 87 -27.91 14.43 2.23
CA HIS A 87 -27.48 13.17 2.84
C HIS A 87 -27.74 13.19 4.35
N GLY A 88 -28.21 12.06 4.90
CA GLY A 88 -28.46 11.92 6.34
C GLY A 88 -29.77 12.56 6.84
N GLY A 89 -30.63 13.03 5.93
CA GLY A 89 -31.96 13.56 6.24
C GLY A 89 -31.95 14.89 6.99
N ILE A 90 -33.11 15.27 7.54
CA ILE A 90 -33.32 16.58 8.21
C ILE A 90 -32.30 16.83 9.33
N GLY A 91 -31.86 15.79 10.05
CA GLY A 91 -30.94 15.91 11.17
C GLY A 91 -29.62 16.62 10.84
N TYR A 92 -29.14 16.52 9.60
CA TYR A 92 -27.87 17.11 9.17
C TYR A 92 -27.93 18.61 8.89
N TRP A 93 -29.12 19.17 8.64
CA TRP A 93 -29.28 20.60 8.35
C TRP A 93 -30.64 21.13 8.83
N ARG A 94 -31.04 20.72 10.05
CA ARG A 94 -32.37 20.93 10.60
C ARG A 94 -32.83 22.39 10.55
N TYR A 95 -31.99 23.29 11.05
CA TYR A 95 -32.31 24.72 11.08
C TYR A 95 -32.51 25.30 9.69
N GLY A 96 -31.68 24.90 8.72
CA GLY A 96 -31.87 25.29 7.32
C GLY A 96 -33.19 24.78 6.74
N VAL A 97 -33.57 23.53 7.03
CA VAL A 97 -34.88 22.98 6.63
C VAL A 97 -36.04 23.77 7.23
N GLU A 98 -35.97 24.13 8.53
CA GLU A 98 -36.97 24.98 9.18
C GLU A 98 -37.10 26.34 8.48
N ARG A 99 -35.96 26.99 8.16
CA ARG A 99 -35.94 28.25 7.42
C ARG A 99 -36.54 28.13 6.02
N LEU A 100 -36.29 27.03 5.31
CA LEU A 100 -36.89 26.76 4.00
C LEU A 100 -38.41 26.59 4.09
N MET A 101 -38.93 25.94 5.13
CA MET A 101 -40.38 25.77 5.31
C MET A 101 -41.09 27.10 5.56
N GLU A 102 -40.43 28.05 6.21
CA GLU A 102 -40.97 29.41 6.33
C GLU A 102 -40.99 30.18 5.00
N LEU A 103 -40.03 29.93 4.11
CA LEU A 103 -40.05 30.47 2.74
C LEU A 103 -41.15 29.81 1.90
N ALA A 104 -41.35 28.50 2.08
CA ALA A 104 -42.45 27.77 1.44
C ALA A 104 -43.82 28.37 1.79
N ALA A 105 -44.05 28.71 3.07
CA ALA A 105 -45.27 29.39 3.52
C ALA A 105 -45.48 30.78 2.87
N ARG A 106 -44.42 31.39 2.32
CA ARG A 106 -44.45 32.68 1.59
C ARG A 106 -44.55 32.50 0.07
N GLY A 107 -44.68 31.28 -0.43
CA GLY A 107 -44.93 30.96 -1.84
C GLY A 107 -43.71 30.49 -2.63
N VAL A 108 -42.54 30.32 -2.01
CA VAL A 108 -41.36 29.71 -2.66
C VAL A 108 -41.61 28.21 -2.86
N GLN A 109 -41.30 27.67 -4.04
CA GLN A 109 -41.37 26.22 -4.24
C GLN A 109 -40.15 25.55 -3.60
N VAL A 110 -40.36 24.71 -2.60
CA VAL A 110 -39.29 23.99 -1.91
C VAL A 110 -39.42 22.50 -2.19
N ILE A 111 -38.37 21.91 -2.73
CA ILE A 111 -38.31 20.51 -3.15
C ILE A 111 -37.19 19.86 -2.36
N LEU A 112 -37.52 18.90 -1.50
CA LEU A 112 -36.55 18.20 -0.67
C LEU A 112 -36.47 16.75 -1.13
N VAL A 113 -35.25 16.31 -1.44
CA VAL A 113 -34.99 14.94 -1.90
C VAL A 113 -33.81 14.34 -1.13
N PRO A 114 -33.80 13.00 -0.96
CA PRO A 114 -32.67 12.31 -0.35
C PRO A 114 -31.40 12.49 -1.19
N GLY A 115 -30.25 12.61 -0.52
CA GLY A 115 -28.95 12.64 -1.18
C GLY A 115 -28.44 11.27 -1.65
N ASP A 116 -29.03 10.18 -1.15
CA ASP A 116 -28.62 8.81 -1.45
C ASP A 116 -29.73 8.00 -2.17
N ASP A 117 -29.49 6.70 -2.36
CA ASP A 117 -30.41 5.77 -3.02
C ASP A 117 -31.64 5.40 -2.17
N ARG A 118 -31.68 5.77 -0.89
CA ARG A 118 -32.75 5.40 0.04
C ARG A 118 -33.83 6.48 0.06
N PRO A 119 -35.11 6.10 -0.07
CA PRO A 119 -36.20 7.04 0.19
C PRO A 119 -36.12 7.55 1.63
N ASP A 120 -36.33 8.85 1.79
CA ASP A 120 -36.47 9.51 3.10
C ASP A 120 -37.81 10.26 3.11
N PRO A 121 -38.91 9.59 3.52
CA PRO A 121 -40.23 10.23 3.58
C PRO A 121 -40.28 11.42 4.56
N GLU A 122 -39.52 11.37 5.65
CA GLU A 122 -39.48 12.43 6.66
C GLU A 122 -39.00 13.75 6.03
N LEU A 123 -37.94 13.67 5.23
CA LEU A 123 -37.44 14.81 4.44
C LEU A 123 -38.35 15.14 3.26
N SER A 124 -38.73 14.12 2.48
CA SER A 124 -39.33 14.31 1.17
C SER A 124 -40.75 14.83 1.24
N ASP A 125 -41.51 14.48 2.28
CA ASP A 125 -42.92 14.88 2.46
C ASP A 125 -43.07 16.36 2.89
N LEU A 126 -41.97 17.03 3.23
CA LEU A 126 -41.92 18.48 3.45
C LEU A 126 -41.92 19.30 2.15
N SER A 127 -41.84 18.65 0.98
CA SER A 127 -41.83 19.33 -0.32
C SER A 127 -43.16 20.02 -0.62
N THR A 128 -43.12 21.19 -1.25
CA THR A 128 -44.32 21.94 -1.68
C THR A 128 -44.91 21.46 -3.01
N VAL A 129 -44.22 20.52 -3.68
CA VAL A 129 -44.59 20.00 -5.00
C VAL A 129 -45.17 18.58 -4.89
N PRO A 130 -45.98 18.12 -5.86
CA PRO A 130 -46.51 16.75 -5.85
C PRO A 130 -45.40 15.69 -5.81
N ALA A 131 -45.65 14.58 -5.11
CA ALA A 131 -44.68 13.49 -4.94
C ALA A 131 -44.10 12.98 -6.27
N VAL A 132 -44.92 12.87 -7.32
CA VAL A 132 -44.47 12.42 -8.65
C VAL A 132 -43.40 13.36 -9.25
N GLU A 133 -43.57 14.67 -9.10
CA GLU A 133 -42.60 15.65 -9.62
C GLU A 133 -41.33 15.66 -8.76
N ARG A 134 -41.47 15.59 -7.42
CA ARG A 134 -40.34 15.47 -6.48
C ARG A 134 -39.50 14.23 -6.78
N ASP A 135 -40.14 13.08 -6.90
CA ASP A 135 -39.46 11.80 -7.10
C ASP A 135 -38.78 11.75 -8.48
N ARG A 136 -39.34 12.42 -9.50
CA ARG A 136 -38.70 12.61 -10.80
C ARG A 136 -37.40 13.41 -10.70
N LEU A 137 -37.41 14.54 -9.99
CA LEU A 137 -36.21 15.35 -9.76
C LEU A 137 -35.16 14.58 -8.95
N TRP A 138 -35.60 13.81 -7.95
CA TRP A 138 -34.73 12.89 -7.23
C TRP A 138 -34.09 11.85 -8.18
N GLN A 139 -34.86 11.27 -9.10
CA GLN A 139 -34.32 10.33 -10.09
C GLN A 139 -33.31 10.98 -11.04
N PHE A 140 -33.50 12.21 -11.52
CA PHE A 140 -32.48 12.89 -12.33
C PHE A 140 -31.14 13.02 -11.58
N LEU A 141 -31.18 13.47 -10.32
CA LEU A 141 -29.97 13.60 -9.49
C LEU A 141 -29.33 12.25 -9.19
N ARG A 142 -30.15 11.24 -8.88
CA ARG A 142 -29.69 9.88 -8.53
C ARG A 142 -29.06 9.14 -9.71
N GLN A 143 -29.71 9.16 -10.87
CA GLN A 143 -29.15 8.51 -12.06
C GLN A 143 -27.88 9.25 -12.50
N GLY A 144 -27.85 10.57 -12.32
CA GLY A 144 -26.71 11.41 -12.64
C GLY A 144 -26.38 11.40 -14.13
N GLY A 145 -25.19 11.87 -14.47
CA GLY A 145 -24.75 12.03 -15.84
C GLY A 145 -25.23 13.34 -16.45
N LEU A 146 -24.42 13.88 -17.35
CA LEU A 146 -24.59 15.22 -17.91
C LEU A 146 -25.96 15.42 -18.55
N GLN A 147 -26.46 14.41 -19.28
CA GLN A 147 -27.75 14.49 -19.95
C GLN A 147 -28.91 14.59 -18.95
N ASN A 148 -28.94 13.77 -17.88
CA ASN A 148 -29.97 13.87 -16.85
C ASN A 148 -29.92 15.20 -16.12
N ALA A 149 -28.73 15.76 -15.87
CA ALA A 149 -28.59 17.08 -15.25
C ALA A 149 -29.14 18.21 -16.14
N LEU A 150 -28.96 18.13 -17.46
CA LEU A 150 -29.58 19.06 -18.41
C LEU A 150 -31.10 18.92 -18.43
N GLN A 151 -31.60 17.68 -18.42
CA GLN A 151 -33.04 17.43 -18.38
C GLN A 151 -33.67 17.88 -17.05
N LEU A 152 -32.96 17.77 -15.93
CA LEU A 152 -33.36 18.34 -14.64
C LEU A 152 -33.61 19.85 -14.78
N TYR A 153 -32.64 20.59 -15.32
CA TYR A 153 -32.79 22.03 -15.54
C TYR A 153 -33.97 22.36 -16.45
N ASN A 154 -34.09 21.69 -17.60
CA ASN A 154 -35.21 21.91 -18.53
C ASN A 154 -36.57 21.61 -17.88
N CYS A 155 -36.66 20.52 -17.11
CA CYS A 155 -37.86 20.14 -16.36
C CYS A 155 -38.23 21.23 -15.33
N MET A 156 -37.26 21.68 -14.52
CA MET A 156 -37.51 22.69 -13.49
C MET A 156 -37.93 24.04 -14.11
N ALA A 157 -37.25 24.44 -15.18
CA ALA A 157 -37.57 25.67 -15.88
C ALA A 157 -38.97 25.64 -16.53
N SER A 158 -39.33 24.49 -17.12
CA SER A 158 -40.65 24.27 -17.72
C SER A 158 -41.79 24.29 -16.70
N ARG A 159 -41.55 23.73 -15.51
CA ARG A 159 -42.59 23.58 -14.49
C ARG A 159 -42.80 24.82 -13.62
N TRP A 160 -41.73 25.54 -13.29
CA TRP A 160 -41.77 26.54 -12.21
C TRP A 160 -41.09 27.88 -12.53
N LEU A 161 -40.46 28.04 -13.69
CA LEU A 161 -39.74 29.29 -14.05
C LEU A 161 -40.25 29.94 -15.35
N ASP A 162 -41.46 29.60 -15.79
CA ASP A 162 -42.12 30.16 -16.97
C ASP A 162 -41.22 30.12 -18.23
N ARG A 163 -40.65 28.94 -18.51
CA ARG A 163 -39.91 28.66 -19.75
C ARG A 163 -40.57 27.50 -20.50
N ASP A 164 -40.41 27.45 -21.81
CA ASP A 164 -40.92 26.35 -22.64
C ASP A 164 -39.76 25.52 -23.17
N TYR A 165 -39.08 24.82 -22.25
CA TYR A 165 -38.00 23.90 -22.61
C TYR A 165 -38.51 22.47 -22.70
N SER A 166 -38.23 21.82 -23.82
CA SER A 166 -38.48 20.39 -23.97
C SER A 166 -37.56 19.60 -23.04
N TRP A 167 -38.12 18.60 -22.36
CA TRP A 167 -37.38 17.68 -21.51
C TRP A 167 -37.90 16.26 -21.64
N VAL A 168 -37.08 15.28 -21.27
CA VAL A 168 -37.43 13.85 -21.25
C VAL A 168 -37.25 13.26 -19.86
N GLU A 169 -37.93 12.16 -19.56
CA GLU A 169 -37.87 11.47 -18.26
C GLU A 169 -36.43 10.99 -17.90
N PRO A 170 -36.10 10.87 -16.60
CA PRO A 170 -34.79 10.42 -16.15
C PRO A 170 -34.37 9.07 -16.75
N ALA A 171 -33.19 9.05 -17.37
CA ALA A 171 -32.63 7.85 -17.97
C ALA A 171 -31.75 7.10 -16.95
N PRO A 172 -31.92 5.78 -16.75
CA PRO A 172 -31.11 5.02 -15.81
C PRO A 172 -29.67 4.85 -16.32
N LEU A 173 -28.69 5.06 -15.44
CA LEU A 173 -27.30 4.76 -15.76
C LEU A 173 -26.98 3.30 -15.36
N PRO A 174 -26.46 2.45 -16.26
CA PRO A 174 -26.12 1.06 -15.94
C PRO A 174 -25.17 0.93 -14.75
N ARG A 175 -25.29 -0.16 -13.98
CA ARG A 175 -24.40 -0.42 -12.82
C ARG A 175 -22.96 -0.71 -13.22
N THR A 176 -22.76 -1.27 -14.41
CA THR A 176 -21.47 -1.44 -15.05
C THR A 176 -21.59 -0.95 -16.49
N ALA A 177 -20.63 -0.16 -16.96
CA ALA A 177 -20.65 0.40 -18.32
C ALA A 177 -19.22 0.54 -18.86
N ILE A 178 -19.05 0.26 -20.15
CA ILE A 178 -17.87 0.71 -20.89
C ILE A 178 -18.02 2.22 -21.08
N TYR A 179 -16.98 2.95 -20.72
CA TYR A 179 -16.96 4.40 -20.82
C TYR A 179 -16.13 4.83 -22.01
N HIS A 180 -16.63 5.78 -22.81
CA HIS A 180 -15.89 6.41 -23.89
C HIS A 180 -16.18 7.92 -23.90
N PRO A 181 -15.16 8.79 -24.01
CA PRO A 181 -15.33 10.24 -23.84
C PRO A 181 -16.24 10.91 -24.87
N ARG A 182 -16.40 10.31 -26.06
CA ARG A 182 -17.18 10.89 -27.16
C ARG A 182 -18.57 10.27 -27.34
N LEU A 183 -18.91 9.22 -26.59
CA LEU A 183 -20.15 8.44 -26.78
C LEU A 183 -20.94 8.35 -25.48
N ALA A 184 -22.24 8.66 -25.54
CA ALA A 184 -23.12 8.60 -24.37
C ALA A 184 -23.39 7.17 -23.90
N SER A 185 -23.38 6.19 -24.82
CA SER A 185 -23.50 4.77 -24.52
C SER A 185 -22.51 4.02 -25.40
N ALA A 186 -21.40 3.59 -24.82
CA ALA A 186 -20.32 2.91 -25.53
C ALA A 186 -20.39 1.40 -25.34
N GLN A 187 -19.92 0.67 -26.34
CA GLN A 187 -19.73 -0.77 -26.36
C GLN A 187 -18.23 -1.08 -26.54
N LEU A 188 -17.85 -2.35 -26.35
CA LEU A 188 -16.47 -2.77 -26.55
C LEU A 188 -15.98 -2.50 -27.99
N ALA A 189 -16.85 -2.70 -28.97
CA ALA A 189 -16.57 -2.47 -30.38
C ALA A 189 -16.17 -1.01 -30.69
N ASP A 190 -16.67 -0.04 -29.93
CA ASP A 190 -16.32 1.38 -30.12
C ASP A 190 -14.85 1.63 -29.76
N TRP A 191 -14.37 1.03 -28.66
CA TRP A 191 -12.96 1.09 -28.30
C TRP A 191 -12.07 0.29 -29.24
N GLN A 192 -12.52 -0.90 -29.66
CA GLN A 192 -11.79 -1.71 -30.66
C GLN A 192 -11.55 -0.95 -31.98
N ALA A 193 -12.47 -0.06 -32.36
CA ALA A 193 -12.31 0.79 -33.54
C ALA A 193 -11.25 1.90 -33.36
N ASP A 194 -11.04 2.36 -32.13
CA ASP A 194 -10.02 3.37 -31.78
C ASP A 194 -8.64 2.75 -31.46
N TRP A 195 -8.58 1.44 -31.25
CA TRP A 195 -7.36 0.73 -30.87
C TRP A 195 -6.39 0.57 -32.02
N PHE A 196 -5.10 0.58 -31.68
CA PHE A 196 -4.04 0.23 -32.62
C PHE A 196 -3.80 -1.27 -32.59
N ALA A 197 -3.68 -1.88 -33.77
CA ALA A 197 -3.34 -3.30 -33.89
C ALA A 197 -2.01 -3.62 -33.18
N GLU A 198 -1.90 -4.83 -32.64
CA GLU A 198 -0.73 -5.37 -31.92
C GLU A 198 -0.39 -4.71 -30.56
N GLN A 199 -0.98 -3.55 -30.24
CA GLN A 199 -0.85 -2.94 -28.93
C GLN A 199 -1.65 -3.70 -27.86
N PRO A 200 -1.11 -3.86 -26.64
CA PRO A 200 -1.78 -4.57 -25.57
C PRO A 200 -3.01 -3.82 -25.06
N VAL A 201 -4.04 -4.56 -24.67
CA VAL A 201 -5.25 -4.01 -24.06
C VAL A 201 -5.10 -3.98 -22.54
N VAL A 202 -5.38 -2.81 -21.94
CA VAL A 202 -5.36 -2.58 -20.50
C VAL A 202 -6.72 -2.08 -20.04
N ALA A 203 -7.35 -2.83 -19.15
CA ALA A 203 -8.58 -2.40 -18.52
C ALA A 203 -8.31 -1.31 -17.49
N LEU A 204 -9.07 -0.22 -17.54
CA LEU A 204 -9.04 0.87 -16.57
C LEU A 204 -10.34 0.88 -15.79
N LEU A 205 -10.35 0.22 -14.62
CA LEU A 205 -11.52 0.10 -13.77
C LEU A 205 -11.65 1.34 -12.88
N PHE A 206 -12.82 1.96 -12.86
CA PHE A 206 -13.12 3.11 -12.00
C PHE A 206 -14.55 3.08 -11.47
N TYR A 207 -14.80 3.79 -10.37
CA TYR A 207 -16.14 3.83 -9.78
C TYR A 207 -17.15 4.51 -10.71
N ARG A 208 -18.32 3.88 -10.85
CA ARG A 208 -19.48 4.44 -11.56
C ARG A 208 -19.90 5.82 -11.04
N SER A 209 -19.63 6.13 -9.77
CA SER A 209 -19.92 7.45 -9.20
C SER A 209 -19.21 8.59 -9.93
N HIS A 210 -18.01 8.37 -10.48
CA HIS A 210 -17.33 9.36 -11.32
C HIS A 210 -18.10 9.63 -12.62
N LEU A 211 -18.62 8.58 -13.25
CA LEU A 211 -19.47 8.71 -14.44
C LEU A 211 -20.80 9.42 -14.11
N GLN A 212 -21.44 9.05 -13.00
CA GLN A 212 -22.65 9.73 -12.52
C GLN A 212 -22.40 11.22 -12.26
N ALA A 213 -21.22 11.59 -11.78
CA ALA A 213 -20.87 12.98 -11.49
C ALA A 213 -20.37 13.77 -12.72
N ALA A 214 -20.32 13.15 -13.91
CA ALA A 214 -19.60 13.69 -15.07
C ALA A 214 -18.15 14.12 -14.74
N ASN A 215 -17.54 13.44 -13.78
CA ASN A 215 -16.20 13.70 -13.28
C ASN A 215 -15.24 12.65 -13.83
N THR A 216 -15.14 12.60 -15.15
CA THR A 216 -14.38 11.58 -15.90
C THR A 216 -13.15 12.16 -16.61
N GLY A 217 -12.90 13.47 -16.53
CA GLY A 217 -11.78 14.12 -17.22
C GLY A 217 -10.41 13.54 -16.86
N PHE A 218 -10.21 13.07 -15.62
CA PHE A 218 -8.97 12.39 -15.24
C PHE A 218 -8.86 10.97 -15.83
N ILE A 219 -9.98 10.30 -16.11
CA ILE A 219 -10.00 9.02 -16.84
C ILE A 219 -9.65 9.26 -18.31
N ASP A 220 -10.20 10.32 -18.91
CA ASP A 220 -9.89 10.73 -20.29
C ASP A 220 -8.40 10.99 -20.47
N GLU A 221 -7.81 11.81 -19.60
CA GLU A 221 -6.38 12.11 -19.59
C GLU A 221 -5.53 10.84 -19.41
N PHE A 222 -5.97 9.91 -18.55
CA PHE A 222 -5.23 8.67 -18.34
C PHE A 222 -5.28 7.76 -19.57
N CYS A 223 -6.41 7.71 -20.29
CA CYS A 223 -6.51 6.98 -21.55
C CYS A 223 -5.51 7.51 -22.60
N VAL A 224 -5.40 8.84 -22.73
CA VAL A 224 -4.43 9.48 -23.64
C VAL A 224 -3.00 9.11 -23.28
N ARG A 225 -2.66 9.07 -21.98
CA ARG A 225 -1.32 8.70 -21.51
C ARG A 225 -1.00 7.22 -21.71
N LEU A 226 -1.99 6.34 -21.55
CA LEU A 226 -1.84 4.92 -21.88
C LEU A 226 -1.57 4.75 -23.37
N GLN A 227 -2.32 5.42 -24.24
CA GLN A 227 -2.08 5.41 -25.68
C GLN A 227 -0.69 5.95 -26.05
N ALA A 228 -0.21 6.99 -25.36
CA ALA A 228 1.15 7.50 -25.55
C ALA A 228 2.25 6.49 -25.16
N GLN A 229 1.93 5.51 -24.31
CA GLN A 229 2.80 4.37 -23.97
C GLN A 229 2.58 3.14 -24.87
N GLY A 230 1.79 3.29 -25.95
CA GLY A 230 1.48 2.20 -26.87
C GLY A 230 0.56 1.15 -26.26
N ILE A 231 -0.37 1.57 -25.39
CA ILE A 231 -1.37 0.72 -24.73
C ILE A 231 -2.78 1.11 -25.22
N ASN A 232 -3.60 0.11 -25.53
CA ASN A 232 -5.02 0.28 -25.83
C ASN A 232 -5.84 0.28 -24.53
N PRO A 233 -6.43 1.42 -24.11
CA PRO A 233 -7.21 1.48 -22.88
C PRO A 233 -8.62 0.90 -23.09
N LEU A 234 -9.14 0.22 -22.07
CA LEU A 234 -10.54 -0.17 -21.93
C LEU A 234 -11.12 0.36 -20.61
N PRO A 235 -11.66 1.59 -20.58
CA PRO A 235 -12.24 2.17 -19.37
C PRO A 235 -13.59 1.55 -19.03
N ILE A 236 -13.72 1.02 -17.81
CA ILE A 236 -14.93 0.37 -17.33
C ILE A 236 -15.36 1.03 -16.01
N ALA A 237 -16.54 1.66 -16.06
CA ALA A 237 -17.20 2.20 -14.88
C ALA A 237 -17.95 1.07 -14.16
N VAL A 238 -17.71 0.89 -12.86
CA VAL A 238 -18.34 -0.18 -12.06
C VAL A 238 -18.91 0.35 -10.74
N ALA A 239 -20.12 -0.05 -10.38
CA ALA A 239 -20.73 0.31 -9.11
C ALA A 239 -19.97 -0.29 -7.92
N SER A 240 -19.71 -1.60 -7.99
CA SER A 240 -18.93 -2.32 -6.98
C SER A 240 -18.42 -3.63 -7.56
N LEU A 241 -17.13 -3.92 -7.37
CA LEU A 241 -16.57 -5.24 -7.71
C LEU A 241 -17.07 -6.33 -6.75
N LYS A 242 -17.66 -5.99 -5.60
CA LYS A 242 -18.24 -6.97 -4.66
C LYS A 242 -19.63 -7.45 -5.07
N GLU A 243 -20.27 -6.78 -6.04
CA GLU A 243 -21.57 -7.18 -6.55
C GLU A 243 -21.39 -8.24 -7.63
N PRO A 244 -21.94 -9.46 -7.46
CA PRO A 244 -21.67 -10.57 -8.38
C PRO A 244 -21.99 -10.27 -9.85
N GLY A 245 -23.10 -9.55 -10.11
CA GLY A 245 -23.48 -9.17 -11.47
C GLY A 245 -22.51 -8.16 -12.10
N CYS A 246 -22.06 -7.18 -11.32
CA CYS A 246 -21.06 -6.22 -11.78
C CYS A 246 -19.72 -6.89 -12.07
N PHE A 247 -19.29 -7.77 -11.16
CA PHE A 247 -18.02 -8.49 -11.27
C PHE A 247 -17.99 -9.44 -12.48
N THR A 248 -19.06 -10.24 -12.67
CA THR A 248 -19.17 -11.17 -13.81
C THR A 248 -19.08 -10.43 -15.14
N GLN A 249 -19.79 -9.30 -15.27
CA GLN A 249 -19.76 -8.50 -16.50
C GLN A 249 -18.37 -7.92 -16.78
N VAL A 250 -17.64 -7.49 -15.73
CA VAL A 250 -16.25 -7.02 -15.87
C VAL A 250 -15.38 -8.17 -16.37
N GLU A 251 -15.43 -9.34 -15.73
CA GLU A 251 -14.66 -10.53 -16.14
C GLU A 251 -14.91 -10.93 -17.59
N ASP A 252 -16.17 -10.88 -18.05
CA ASP A 252 -16.52 -11.22 -19.42
C ASP A 252 -15.92 -10.22 -20.42
N TRP A 253 -15.93 -8.92 -20.13
CA TRP A 253 -15.25 -7.93 -20.97
C TRP A 253 -13.73 -8.02 -20.92
N LEU A 254 -13.16 -8.32 -19.75
CA LEU A 254 -11.72 -8.56 -19.63
C LEU A 254 -11.30 -9.73 -20.54
N ASP A 255 -12.12 -10.78 -20.61
CA ASP A 255 -11.87 -11.93 -21.46
C ASP A 255 -12.08 -11.67 -22.94
N GLU A 256 -13.19 -11.05 -23.30
CA GLU A 256 -13.52 -10.68 -24.68
C GLU A 256 -12.49 -9.72 -25.29
N ALA A 257 -11.97 -8.80 -24.48
CA ALA A 257 -10.94 -7.85 -24.89
C ALA A 257 -9.50 -8.39 -24.80
N GLU A 258 -9.33 -9.65 -24.39
CA GLU A 258 -8.05 -10.30 -24.15
C GLU A 258 -7.09 -9.46 -23.27
N THR A 259 -7.62 -8.82 -22.22
CA THR A 259 -6.86 -7.87 -21.39
C THR A 259 -5.59 -8.51 -20.83
N GLU A 260 -4.46 -7.79 -20.92
CA GLU A 260 -3.14 -8.23 -20.48
C GLU A 260 -2.69 -7.63 -19.15
N LEU A 261 -3.35 -6.57 -18.69
CA LEU A 261 -3.13 -5.93 -17.38
C LEU A 261 -4.37 -5.14 -16.95
N ILE A 262 -4.61 -5.09 -15.64
CA ILE A 262 -5.73 -4.33 -15.06
C ILE A 262 -5.19 -3.15 -14.24
N LEU A 263 -5.59 -1.94 -14.60
CA LEU A 263 -5.45 -0.73 -13.80
C LEU A 263 -6.72 -0.54 -12.99
N ASN A 264 -6.62 -0.65 -11.66
CA ASN A 264 -7.77 -0.56 -10.78
C ASN A 264 -7.68 0.70 -9.91
N THR A 265 -8.72 1.54 -9.95
CA THR A 265 -8.82 2.73 -9.10
C THR A 265 -9.77 2.58 -7.92
N THR A 266 -10.46 1.43 -7.81
CA THR A 266 -11.39 1.15 -6.71
C THR A 266 -10.64 0.77 -5.42
N GLY A 267 -11.19 1.14 -4.27
CA GLY A 267 -10.53 1.10 -2.95
C GLY A 267 -10.99 -0.01 -2.00
N PHE A 268 -11.58 -1.10 -2.52
CA PHE A 268 -11.99 -2.24 -1.69
C PHE A 268 -11.44 -3.54 -2.24
N ALA A 269 -11.10 -4.44 -1.31
CA ALA A 269 -10.67 -5.81 -1.59
C ALA A 269 -11.85 -6.72 -1.89
N GLN A 270 -11.65 -7.71 -2.76
CA GLN A 270 -12.50 -8.91 -2.85
C GLN A 270 -12.13 -9.94 -1.79
N SER A 271 -10.84 -10.06 -1.50
CA SER A 271 -10.30 -11.04 -0.56
C SER A 271 -10.48 -10.59 0.90
N SER A 272 -10.53 -11.58 1.79
CA SER A 272 -10.55 -11.38 3.24
C SER A 272 -9.54 -12.31 3.91
N PRO A 273 -9.12 -12.03 5.16
CA PRO A 273 -8.26 -12.93 5.93
C PRO A 273 -8.85 -14.34 6.10
N GLU A 274 -10.18 -14.49 5.99
CA GLU A 274 -10.89 -15.77 6.09
C GLU A 274 -10.85 -16.58 4.78
N ALA A 275 -10.56 -15.93 3.65
CA ALA A 275 -10.44 -16.53 2.32
C ALA A 275 -9.15 -16.07 1.60
N PRO A 276 -7.96 -16.37 2.14
CA PRO A 276 -6.68 -15.81 1.66
C PRO A 276 -6.25 -16.30 0.26
N HIS A 277 -6.91 -17.33 -0.27
CA HIS A 277 -6.61 -17.91 -1.59
C HIS A 277 -7.52 -17.37 -2.71
N LEU A 278 -8.44 -16.47 -2.39
CA LEU A 278 -9.33 -15.91 -3.39
C LEU A 278 -8.51 -15.06 -4.36
N ARG A 279 -8.46 -15.48 -5.63
CA ARG A 279 -7.91 -14.65 -6.69
C ARG A 279 -8.95 -13.58 -7.01
N PRO A 280 -8.58 -12.29 -7.02
CA PRO A 280 -9.54 -11.22 -7.22
C PRO A 280 -10.12 -11.17 -8.62
N PHE A 281 -9.44 -11.73 -9.63
CA PHE A 281 -9.91 -11.82 -11.02
C PHE A 281 -9.62 -13.21 -11.61
N ARG A 282 -10.42 -13.67 -12.59
CA ARG A 282 -10.21 -14.97 -13.29
C ARG A 282 -9.02 -14.87 -14.25
N ARG A 283 -8.82 -13.75 -14.93
CA ARG A 283 -7.62 -13.53 -15.76
C ARG A 283 -6.37 -13.47 -14.90
N ASN A 284 -5.35 -14.24 -15.31
CA ASN A 284 -4.07 -14.32 -14.61
C ASN A 284 -3.10 -13.23 -15.08
N VAL A 285 -3.45 -11.97 -14.83
CA VAL A 285 -2.71 -10.78 -15.26
C VAL A 285 -2.37 -9.88 -14.07
N PRO A 286 -1.32 -9.04 -14.17
CA PRO A 286 -1.02 -8.06 -13.12
C PRO A 286 -2.19 -7.11 -12.88
N VAL A 287 -2.43 -6.78 -11.61
CA VAL A 287 -3.40 -5.75 -11.20
C VAL A 287 -2.63 -4.64 -10.51
N ILE A 288 -2.59 -3.47 -11.12
CA ILE A 288 -1.93 -2.28 -10.54
C ILE A 288 -2.99 -1.37 -9.94
N GLN A 289 -2.81 -1.01 -8.67
CA GLN A 289 -3.65 -0.05 -7.98
C GLN A 289 -3.22 1.37 -8.33
N ALA A 290 -4.02 2.07 -9.13
CA ALA A 290 -3.84 3.48 -9.49
C ALA A 290 -4.73 4.35 -8.58
N ILE A 291 -4.15 5.27 -7.83
CA ILE A 291 -4.81 5.84 -6.64
C ILE A 291 -5.53 7.14 -7.01
N CYS A 292 -6.83 7.22 -6.71
CA CYS A 292 -7.60 8.45 -6.79
C CYS A 292 -7.70 9.07 -5.39
N ALA A 293 -6.72 9.89 -5.03
CA ALA A 293 -6.60 10.47 -3.69
C ALA A 293 -7.78 11.40 -3.37
N GLN A 294 -8.35 11.25 -2.18
CA GLN A 294 -9.48 12.06 -1.72
C GLN A 294 -9.02 13.40 -1.14
N ASP A 295 -7.75 13.51 -0.78
CA ASP A 295 -7.13 14.76 -0.34
C ASP A 295 -6.74 15.62 -1.56
N ASN A 296 -6.49 16.92 -1.35
CA ASN A 296 -6.04 17.82 -2.40
C ASN A 296 -4.53 17.67 -2.68
N GLU A 297 -4.11 18.07 -3.87
CA GLU A 297 -2.71 17.95 -4.30
C GLU A 297 -1.75 18.75 -3.40
N PRO A 298 -2.05 20.00 -2.99
CA PRO A 298 -1.15 20.76 -2.12
C PRO A 298 -0.90 20.12 -0.75
N ALA A 299 -1.95 19.55 -0.13
CA ALA A 299 -1.82 18.84 1.16
C ALA A 299 -1.00 17.56 1.01
N TRP A 300 -1.19 16.82 -0.08
CA TRP A 300 -0.35 15.66 -0.39
C TRP A 300 1.11 16.07 -0.63
N GLN A 301 1.36 17.15 -1.38
CA GLN A 301 2.70 17.69 -1.63
C GLN A 301 3.42 18.06 -0.33
N ALA A 302 2.74 18.78 0.57
CA ALA A 302 3.32 19.21 1.84
C ALA A 302 3.49 18.07 2.87
N SER A 303 2.83 16.93 2.67
CA SER A 303 2.87 15.80 3.62
C SER A 303 4.09 14.89 3.39
N GLU A 304 4.90 14.72 4.44
CA GLU A 304 5.96 13.70 4.47
C GLU A 304 5.40 12.27 4.50
N GLN A 305 4.18 12.07 5.02
CA GLN A 305 3.53 10.76 4.95
C GLN A 305 3.02 10.45 3.54
N GLY A 306 2.69 11.50 2.77
CA GLY A 306 1.97 11.40 1.50
C GLY A 306 0.46 11.30 1.72
N LEU A 307 -0.13 10.13 1.47
CA LEU A 307 -1.59 9.92 1.57
C LEU A 307 -2.11 9.97 3.01
N GLY A 308 -3.30 10.56 3.21
CA GLY A 308 -4.00 10.58 4.49
C GLY A 308 -4.51 9.19 4.93
N ALA A 309 -4.94 9.09 6.19
CA ALA A 309 -5.34 7.80 6.81
C ALA A 309 -6.49 7.09 6.08
N ARG A 310 -7.46 7.85 5.55
CA ARG A 310 -8.58 7.30 4.76
C ARG A 310 -8.07 6.66 3.47
N ASP A 311 -7.22 7.36 2.73
CA ASP A 311 -6.67 6.87 1.47
C ASP A 311 -5.70 5.70 1.70
N LEU A 312 -4.96 5.70 2.82
CA LEU A 312 -4.14 4.56 3.22
C LEU A 312 -4.99 3.30 3.46
N ALA A 313 -6.11 3.42 4.15
CA ALA A 313 -6.99 2.28 4.39
C ALA A 313 -7.63 1.76 3.08
N MET A 314 -8.22 2.67 2.30
CA MET A 314 -8.99 2.33 1.10
C MET A 314 -8.11 1.97 -0.10
N HIS A 315 -7.07 2.74 -0.37
CA HIS A 315 -6.31 2.60 -1.62
C HIS A 315 -4.98 1.84 -1.44
N ILE A 316 -4.60 1.48 -0.21
CA ILE A 316 -3.37 0.74 0.06
C ILE A 316 -3.67 -0.57 0.80
N ALA A 317 -4.05 -0.50 2.08
CA ALA A 317 -4.12 -1.67 2.95
C ALA A 317 -5.13 -2.73 2.48
N LEU A 318 -6.33 -2.31 2.04
CA LEU A 318 -7.33 -3.24 1.51
C LEU A 318 -6.89 -3.82 0.15
N PRO A 319 -6.52 -3.03 -0.87
CA PRO A 319 -5.93 -3.54 -2.12
C PRO A 319 -4.75 -4.50 -1.94
N GLU A 320 -3.92 -4.34 -0.91
CA GLU A 320 -2.82 -5.26 -0.61
C GLU A 320 -3.29 -6.69 -0.30
N LEU A 321 -4.51 -6.86 0.26
CA LEU A 321 -5.12 -8.17 0.53
C LEU A 321 -5.52 -8.91 -0.76
N ASP A 322 -5.87 -8.16 -1.81
CA ASP A 322 -6.12 -8.70 -3.15
C ASP A 322 -4.82 -9.02 -3.91
N GLY A 323 -3.65 -8.72 -3.34
CA GLY A 323 -2.36 -8.88 -4.01
C GLY A 323 -2.11 -7.86 -5.11
N ARG A 324 -2.81 -6.70 -5.09
CA ARG A 324 -2.59 -5.64 -6.09
C ARG A 324 -1.23 -4.97 -5.90
N ILE A 325 -0.61 -4.60 -7.03
CA ILE A 325 0.65 -3.85 -7.05
C ILE A 325 0.33 -2.38 -6.75
N ILE A 326 0.82 -1.89 -5.62
CA ILE A 326 0.60 -0.50 -5.20
C ILE A 326 1.46 0.44 -6.04
N SER A 327 0.84 1.45 -6.66
CA SER A 327 1.53 2.42 -7.54
C SER A 327 1.50 3.86 -7.01
N ARG A 328 0.84 4.79 -7.70
CA ARG A 328 0.91 6.25 -7.47
C ARG A 328 -0.48 6.90 -7.43
N PRO A 329 -0.62 8.05 -6.74
CA PRO A 329 -1.80 8.91 -6.86
C PRO A 329 -1.85 9.53 -8.25
N ILE A 330 -2.81 9.08 -9.06
CA ILE A 330 -3.03 9.56 -10.43
C ILE A 330 -3.97 10.76 -10.49
N SER A 331 -4.70 11.05 -9.41
CA SER A 331 -5.60 12.20 -9.34
C SER A 331 -5.83 12.62 -7.90
N PHE A 332 -6.18 13.89 -7.70
CA PHE A 332 -6.51 14.48 -6.40
C PHE A 332 -7.87 15.19 -6.45
N LYS A 333 -8.58 15.21 -5.32
CA LYS A 333 -9.83 15.97 -5.19
C LYS A 333 -9.48 17.43 -4.86
N ASP A 334 -9.71 18.34 -5.80
CA ASP A 334 -9.26 19.73 -5.69
C ASP A 334 -10.29 20.70 -6.29
N LEU A 335 -10.18 21.99 -5.95
CA LEU A 335 -10.93 23.04 -6.62
C LEU A 335 -10.52 23.08 -8.09
N ALA A 336 -11.44 22.76 -8.98
CA ALA A 336 -11.20 22.79 -10.41
C ALA A 336 -11.41 24.18 -10.99
N TRP A 337 -12.54 24.81 -10.68
CA TRP A 337 -12.89 26.15 -11.15
C TRP A 337 -14.04 26.74 -10.32
N ARG A 338 -14.24 28.06 -10.39
CA ARG A 338 -15.45 28.71 -9.90
C ARG A 338 -16.41 28.94 -11.06
N SER A 339 -17.64 28.47 -10.92
CA SER A 339 -18.67 28.69 -11.90
C SER A 339 -19.28 30.06 -11.76
N GLU A 340 -19.04 30.93 -12.75
CA GLU A 340 -19.65 32.27 -12.77
C GLU A 340 -21.17 32.20 -12.88
N ARG A 341 -21.68 31.21 -13.62
CA ARG A 341 -23.13 31.05 -13.85
C ARG A 341 -23.88 30.65 -12.59
N SER A 342 -23.33 29.69 -11.83
CA SER A 342 -23.92 29.21 -10.56
C SER A 342 -23.35 29.88 -9.32
N GLN A 343 -22.32 30.72 -9.47
CA GLN A 343 -21.52 31.34 -8.41
C GLN A 343 -21.03 30.33 -7.35
N SER A 344 -20.66 29.14 -7.80
CA SER A 344 -20.29 28.01 -6.96
C SER A 344 -18.88 27.52 -7.25
N ASP A 345 -18.17 27.09 -6.22
CA ASP A 345 -16.86 26.45 -6.38
C ASP A 345 -17.06 24.98 -6.77
N VAL A 346 -16.41 24.55 -7.86
CA VAL A 346 -16.53 23.20 -8.40
C VAL A 346 -15.33 22.37 -7.99
N VAL A 347 -15.57 21.37 -7.13
CA VAL A 347 -14.54 20.45 -6.65
C VAL A 347 -14.66 19.12 -7.40
N CYS A 348 -13.60 18.70 -8.08
CA CYS A 348 -13.60 17.45 -8.84
C CYS A 348 -12.24 16.73 -8.73
N TYR A 349 -12.13 15.56 -9.36
CA TYR A 349 -10.85 14.86 -9.43
C TYR A 349 -10.04 15.46 -10.56
N ARG A 350 -8.88 16.03 -10.24
CA ARG A 350 -7.94 16.57 -11.21
C ARG A 350 -6.86 15.54 -11.48
N ALA A 351 -6.55 15.34 -12.75
CA ALA A 351 -5.46 14.46 -13.17
C ALA A 351 -4.12 14.95 -12.62
N GLN A 352 -3.25 14.00 -12.28
CA GLN A 352 -1.84 14.22 -12.00
C GLN A 352 -0.99 13.59 -13.12
N PRO A 353 -0.76 14.32 -14.22
CA PRO A 353 0.02 13.92 -15.39
C PRO A 353 1.25 13.04 -15.15
N ASP A 354 2.20 13.54 -14.38
CA ASP A 354 3.50 12.89 -14.19
C ASP A 354 3.39 11.57 -13.42
N ARG A 355 2.36 11.43 -12.57
CA ARG A 355 2.08 10.19 -11.85
C ARG A 355 1.33 9.20 -12.75
N MET A 356 0.44 9.66 -13.62
CA MET A 356 -0.18 8.82 -14.65
C MET A 356 0.86 8.24 -15.62
N ASP A 357 1.84 9.05 -16.05
CA ASP A 357 2.93 8.58 -16.92
C ASP A 357 3.75 7.45 -16.26
N PHE A 358 4.02 7.59 -14.96
CA PHE A 358 4.69 6.54 -14.19
C PHE A 358 3.89 5.23 -14.21
N VAL A 359 2.58 5.31 -13.94
CA VAL A 359 1.72 4.12 -13.89
C VAL A 359 1.55 3.49 -15.27
N ALA A 360 1.44 4.31 -16.33
CA ALA A 360 1.36 3.83 -17.71
C ALA A 360 2.65 3.13 -18.15
N GLU A 361 3.82 3.69 -17.83
CA GLU A 361 5.12 3.04 -18.09
C GLU A 361 5.26 1.75 -17.27
N LEU A 362 4.82 1.73 -16.00
CA LEU A 362 4.86 0.53 -15.16
C LEU A 362 4.00 -0.58 -15.76
N ALA A 363 2.79 -0.24 -16.22
CA ALA A 363 1.92 -1.16 -16.93
C ALA A 363 2.57 -1.71 -18.19
N ARG A 364 3.15 -0.82 -19.03
CA ARG A 364 3.88 -1.20 -20.24
C ARG A 364 5.01 -2.18 -19.95
N ARG A 365 5.81 -1.94 -18.90
CA ARG A 365 6.93 -2.84 -18.53
C ARG A 365 6.48 -4.19 -18.01
N TRP A 366 5.37 -4.26 -17.27
CA TRP A 366 4.81 -5.55 -16.86
C TRP A 366 4.30 -6.36 -18.05
N ILE A 367 3.66 -5.70 -19.02
CA ILE A 367 3.20 -6.34 -20.26
C ILE A 367 4.38 -6.78 -21.11
N GLU A 368 5.40 -5.94 -21.27
CA GLU A 368 6.64 -6.28 -21.97
C GLU A 368 7.31 -7.51 -21.34
N LEU A 369 7.41 -7.54 -20.01
CA LEU A 369 7.95 -8.69 -19.27
C LEU A 369 7.14 -9.98 -19.50
N ALA A 370 5.82 -9.88 -19.65
CA ALA A 370 4.94 -11.01 -19.93
C ALA A 370 5.06 -11.50 -21.38
N ARG A 371 5.12 -10.59 -22.35
CA ARG A 371 5.18 -10.89 -23.79
C ARG A 371 6.55 -11.40 -24.25
N LEU A 372 7.64 -10.94 -23.63
CA LEU A 372 8.98 -11.35 -24.02
C LEU A 372 9.20 -12.86 -23.79
N PRO A 373 9.81 -13.58 -24.74
CA PRO A 373 10.29 -14.93 -24.50
C PRO A 373 11.36 -14.95 -23.39
N ASN A 374 11.40 -16.01 -22.58
CA ASN A 374 12.38 -16.12 -21.48
C ASN A 374 13.84 -16.00 -21.96
N GLY A 375 14.13 -16.51 -23.16
CA GLY A 375 15.46 -16.43 -23.81
C GLY A 375 15.96 -15.00 -24.09
N GLU A 376 15.09 -14.00 -24.07
CA GLU A 376 15.42 -12.60 -24.35
C GLU A 376 15.37 -11.71 -23.10
N LYS A 377 14.93 -12.25 -21.96
CA LYS A 377 14.74 -11.46 -20.74
C LYS A 377 16.06 -11.11 -20.07
N ARG A 378 16.29 -9.81 -19.88
CA ARG A 378 17.30 -9.26 -18.98
C ARG A 378 16.73 -9.08 -17.57
N VAL A 379 17.25 -9.83 -16.61
CA VAL A 379 16.85 -9.76 -15.20
C VAL A 379 18.06 -9.36 -14.35
N ALA A 380 17.83 -8.53 -13.33
CA ALA A 380 18.86 -8.13 -12.38
C ALA A 380 18.54 -8.63 -10.97
N LEU A 381 19.40 -9.47 -10.39
CA LEU A 381 19.33 -9.91 -9.00
C LEU A 381 20.20 -8.98 -8.15
N ILE A 382 19.60 -8.29 -7.18
CA ILE A 382 20.28 -7.29 -6.35
C ILE A 382 20.45 -7.85 -4.94
N LEU A 383 21.71 -7.99 -4.51
CA LEU A 383 22.07 -8.49 -3.19
C LEU A 383 22.29 -7.31 -2.24
N ALA A 384 21.56 -7.29 -1.12
CA ALA A 384 21.77 -6.27 -0.09
C ALA A 384 23.19 -6.35 0.48
N ASN A 385 23.79 -5.21 0.77
CA ASN A 385 25.12 -5.14 1.39
C ASN A 385 25.17 -4.10 2.51
N TYR A 386 24.62 -4.49 3.67
CA TYR A 386 24.58 -3.66 4.86
C TYR A 386 24.94 -4.46 6.12
N PRO A 387 25.79 -3.92 7.03
CA PRO A 387 26.70 -2.79 6.82
C PRO A 387 27.61 -3.00 5.60
N THR A 388 28.13 -1.92 5.01
CA THR A 388 28.91 -1.93 3.75
C THR A 388 30.29 -2.52 3.97
N ARG A 389 30.35 -3.85 4.05
CA ARG A 389 31.57 -4.66 4.15
C ARG A 389 31.42 -5.85 3.24
N ASP A 390 32.53 -6.32 2.68
CA ASP A 390 32.56 -7.49 1.81
C ASP A 390 31.98 -8.75 2.46
N GLY A 391 32.29 -8.98 3.74
CA GLY A 391 31.72 -10.10 4.51
C GLY A 391 30.22 -9.99 4.81
N ARG A 392 29.54 -8.93 4.35
CA ARG A 392 28.11 -8.68 4.52
C ARG A 392 27.36 -8.62 3.18
N ILE A 393 27.99 -9.00 2.07
CA ILE A 393 27.30 -9.09 0.77
C ILE A 393 26.25 -10.21 0.83
N GLY A 394 25.03 -9.90 0.41
CA GLY A 394 23.89 -10.82 0.54
C GLY A 394 23.36 -10.89 1.98
N ASN A 395 23.43 -9.80 2.75
CA ASN A 395 22.83 -9.79 4.08
C ASN A 395 21.31 -9.97 3.96
N GLY A 396 20.80 -11.10 4.44
CA GLY A 396 19.39 -11.47 4.40
C GLY A 396 18.96 -12.04 5.75
N VAL A 397 17.97 -11.42 6.40
CA VAL A 397 17.52 -11.88 7.72
C VAL A 397 16.93 -13.28 7.62
N GLY A 398 17.64 -14.28 8.18
CA GLY A 398 17.20 -15.67 8.16
C GLY A 398 17.24 -16.34 6.78
N LEU A 399 17.94 -15.76 5.81
CA LEU A 399 18.08 -16.30 4.46
C LEU A 399 19.55 -16.55 4.14
N ASP A 400 19.86 -17.73 3.60
CA ASP A 400 21.12 -17.96 2.90
C ASP A 400 20.99 -17.33 1.51
N THR A 401 21.23 -16.02 1.45
CA THR A 401 21.04 -15.22 0.23
C THR A 401 21.90 -15.71 -0.95
N PRO A 402 23.19 -16.08 -0.77
CA PRO A 402 23.97 -16.64 -1.87
C PRO A 402 23.38 -17.95 -2.43
N ALA A 403 22.99 -18.90 -1.56
CA ALA A 403 22.36 -20.14 -2.01
C ALA A 403 20.98 -19.88 -2.63
N ALA A 404 20.20 -18.96 -2.06
CA ALA A 404 18.91 -18.54 -2.60
C ALA A 404 19.05 -17.92 -4.01
N ALA A 405 20.00 -17.00 -4.20
CA ALA A 405 20.29 -16.41 -5.50
C ALA A 405 20.68 -17.49 -6.52
N LEU A 406 21.52 -18.45 -6.13
CA LEU A 406 21.91 -19.55 -7.01
C LEU A 406 20.73 -20.47 -7.36
N ASN A 407 19.81 -20.73 -6.43
CA ASN A 407 18.58 -21.48 -6.72
C ASN A 407 17.67 -20.73 -7.70
N ILE A 408 17.55 -19.39 -7.56
CA ILE A 408 16.80 -18.56 -8.51
C ILE A 408 17.43 -18.69 -9.91
N LEU A 409 18.76 -18.58 -10.01
CA LEU A 409 19.47 -18.70 -11.28
C LEU A 409 19.30 -20.09 -11.91
N ARG A 410 19.40 -21.17 -11.11
CA ARG A 410 19.18 -22.54 -11.60
C ARG A 410 17.75 -22.75 -12.10
N ALA A 411 16.76 -22.21 -11.39
CA ALA A 411 15.37 -22.24 -11.82
C ALA A 411 15.18 -21.46 -13.14
N MET A 412 15.76 -20.26 -13.24
CA MET A 412 15.75 -19.48 -14.48
C MET A 412 16.43 -20.24 -15.64
N GLN A 413 17.55 -20.91 -15.39
CA GLN A 413 18.24 -21.71 -16.41
C GLN A 413 17.34 -22.84 -16.92
N ALA A 414 16.64 -23.54 -16.02
CA ALA A 414 15.70 -24.59 -16.37
C ALA A 414 14.52 -24.08 -17.21
N GLU A 415 14.10 -22.82 -16.98
CA GLU A 415 13.03 -22.13 -17.73
C GLU A 415 13.53 -21.45 -19.03
N GLY A 416 14.77 -21.72 -19.44
CA GLY A 416 15.32 -21.27 -20.72
C GLY A 416 15.85 -19.83 -20.75
N TYR A 417 16.11 -19.23 -19.58
CA TYR A 417 16.79 -17.92 -19.53
C TYR A 417 18.27 -18.06 -19.94
N PRO A 418 18.83 -17.06 -20.63
CA PRO A 418 20.19 -17.13 -21.17
C PRO A 418 21.23 -16.86 -20.07
N LEU A 419 21.66 -17.92 -19.40
CA LEU A 419 22.67 -17.90 -18.34
C LEU A 419 23.98 -18.53 -18.82
N ALA A 420 25.09 -17.88 -18.48
CA ALA A 420 26.43 -18.48 -18.57
C ALA A 420 26.58 -19.61 -17.52
N PRO A 421 27.66 -20.42 -17.58
CA PRO A 421 27.93 -21.41 -16.54
C PRO A 421 27.86 -20.79 -15.13
N LEU A 422 27.04 -21.39 -14.27
CA LEU A 422 26.83 -20.95 -12.89
C LEU A 422 27.88 -21.57 -11.97
N PRO A 423 28.25 -20.91 -10.86
CA PRO A 423 29.08 -21.52 -9.82
C PRO A 423 28.36 -22.73 -9.18
N ASP A 424 29.12 -23.63 -8.58
CA ASP A 424 28.58 -24.84 -7.95
C ASP A 424 27.97 -24.53 -6.57
N THR A 425 28.51 -23.51 -5.89
CA THR A 425 28.09 -23.12 -4.54
C THR A 425 27.81 -21.62 -4.40
N GLY A 426 26.99 -21.26 -3.40
CA GLY A 426 26.78 -19.85 -3.04
C GLY A 426 28.07 -19.16 -2.57
N THR A 427 28.99 -19.91 -1.96
CA THR A 427 30.32 -19.41 -1.58
C THR A 427 31.14 -19.00 -2.81
N GLU A 428 31.19 -19.84 -3.84
CA GLU A 428 31.87 -19.50 -5.10
C GLU A 428 31.23 -18.29 -5.79
N LEU A 429 29.90 -18.15 -5.74
CA LEU A 429 29.21 -16.96 -6.25
C LEU A 429 29.72 -15.68 -5.55
N ILE A 430 29.81 -15.69 -4.22
CA ILE A 430 30.34 -14.55 -3.46
C ILE A 430 31.82 -14.32 -3.77
N GLN A 431 32.64 -15.38 -3.86
CA GLN A 431 34.05 -15.24 -4.23
C GLN A 431 34.25 -14.60 -5.61
N GLN A 432 33.43 -14.97 -6.59
CA GLN A 432 33.46 -14.33 -7.91
C GLN A 432 33.09 -12.84 -7.81
N LEU A 433 32.04 -12.49 -7.05
CA LEU A 433 31.64 -11.09 -6.84
C LEU A 433 32.74 -10.26 -6.15
N LEU A 434 33.43 -10.84 -5.16
CA LEU A 434 34.57 -10.22 -4.48
C LEU A 434 35.80 -10.04 -5.38
N GLY A 435 35.86 -10.75 -6.51
CA GLY A 435 36.87 -10.57 -7.54
C GLY A 435 36.75 -9.25 -8.31
N GLY A 436 35.61 -8.54 -8.20
CA GLY A 436 35.39 -7.23 -8.81
C GLY A 436 35.19 -6.11 -7.80
N VAL A 437 34.99 -4.88 -8.28
CA VAL A 437 34.66 -3.73 -7.42
C VAL A 437 33.42 -4.01 -6.55
N THR A 438 33.49 -3.63 -5.28
CA THR A 438 32.38 -3.72 -4.32
C THR A 438 32.17 -2.36 -3.64
N ASN A 439 31.39 -2.31 -2.56
CA ASN A 439 31.25 -1.12 -1.72
C ASN A 439 32.45 -0.88 -0.79
N ASP A 440 33.46 -1.75 -0.78
CA ASP A 440 34.70 -1.56 -0.02
C ASP A 440 35.63 -0.56 -0.72
N LEU A 441 35.68 0.66 -0.19
CA LEU A 441 36.45 1.76 -0.78
C LEU A 441 37.96 1.56 -0.67
N ASP A 442 38.43 0.81 0.34
CA ASP A 442 39.87 0.65 0.59
C ASP A 442 40.54 -0.23 -0.48
N SER A 443 39.77 -1.09 -1.14
CA SER A 443 40.26 -2.04 -2.14
C SER A 443 39.78 -1.73 -3.56
N ILE A 444 38.97 -0.69 -3.75
CA ILE A 444 38.29 -0.41 -5.01
C ILE A 444 39.27 -0.27 -6.18
N ASP A 445 40.38 0.47 -5.99
CA ASP A 445 41.40 0.75 -7.02
C ASP A 445 42.19 -0.48 -7.46
N GLN A 446 42.20 -1.53 -6.65
CA GLN A 446 42.91 -2.77 -6.93
C GLN A 446 42.03 -3.78 -7.67
N ARG A 447 40.71 -3.56 -7.70
CA ARG A 447 39.74 -4.52 -8.25
C ARG A 447 39.29 -4.15 -9.66
N PRO A 448 39.14 -5.14 -10.56
CA PRO A 448 38.58 -4.92 -11.88
C PRO A 448 37.10 -4.54 -11.78
N CYS A 449 36.66 -3.71 -12.73
CA CYS A 449 35.27 -3.32 -12.86
C CYS A 449 34.69 -3.94 -14.15
N HIS A 450 33.71 -4.84 -14.00
CA HIS A 450 33.15 -5.57 -15.13
C HIS A 450 32.01 -4.81 -15.82
N GLN A 451 31.30 -3.95 -15.10
CA GLN A 451 30.14 -3.20 -15.59
C GLN A 451 30.31 -1.72 -15.24
N SER A 452 29.99 -0.82 -16.17
CA SER A 452 30.11 0.62 -15.94
C SER A 452 29.18 1.41 -16.85
N MET A 453 28.75 2.58 -16.41
CA MET A 453 27.98 3.55 -17.17
C MET A 453 28.89 4.70 -17.63
N ALA A 454 28.77 5.15 -18.88
CA ALA A 454 29.55 6.31 -19.30
C ALA A 454 29.09 7.56 -18.53
N LEU A 455 30.02 8.48 -18.21
CA LEU A 455 29.65 9.70 -17.50
C LEU A 455 28.61 10.53 -18.26
N GLU A 456 28.69 10.58 -19.59
CA GLU A 456 27.71 11.27 -20.43
C GLU A 456 26.29 10.68 -20.30
N GLU A 457 26.18 9.34 -20.35
CA GLU A 457 24.90 8.64 -20.15
C GLU A 457 24.36 8.88 -18.74
N TYR A 458 25.25 8.88 -17.73
CA TYR A 458 24.90 9.18 -16.35
C TYR A 458 24.35 10.60 -16.21
N LEU A 459 25.06 11.59 -16.77
CA LEU A 459 24.65 13.00 -16.73
C LEU A 459 23.33 13.22 -17.46
N ALA A 460 23.10 12.56 -18.60
CA ALA A 460 21.83 12.61 -19.29
C ALA A 460 20.68 12.12 -18.40
N ALA A 461 20.86 10.98 -17.71
CA ALA A 461 19.86 10.45 -16.79
C ALA A 461 19.69 11.31 -15.52
N PHE A 462 20.79 11.83 -14.97
CA PHE A 462 20.78 12.73 -13.81
C PHE A 462 20.05 14.03 -14.14
N ASN A 463 20.19 14.56 -15.36
CA ASN A 463 19.51 15.76 -15.84
C ASN A 463 18.01 15.58 -16.14
N GLU A 464 17.48 14.36 -16.07
CA GLU A 464 16.02 14.13 -16.09
C GLU A 464 15.39 14.22 -14.69
N LEU A 465 16.20 14.10 -13.62
CA LEU A 465 15.72 14.26 -12.25
C LEU A 465 15.15 15.66 -12.02
N PRO A 466 14.17 15.82 -11.10
CA PRO A 466 13.73 17.14 -10.66
C PRO A 466 14.91 18.00 -10.18
N GLN A 467 14.82 19.30 -10.40
CA GLN A 467 15.89 20.25 -10.05
C GLN A 467 16.29 20.13 -8.57
N GLU A 468 15.31 20.03 -7.67
CA GLU A 468 15.53 19.86 -6.23
C GLU A 468 16.38 18.61 -5.90
N ASN A 469 16.08 17.47 -6.53
CA ASN A 469 16.87 16.25 -6.34
C ASN A 469 18.32 16.43 -6.80
N ARG A 470 18.53 17.07 -7.95
CA ARG A 470 19.88 17.33 -8.46
C ARG A 470 20.66 18.23 -7.53
N ASP A 471 20.04 19.31 -7.07
CA ASP A 471 20.66 20.28 -6.17
C ASP A 471 21.01 19.63 -4.84
N ALA A 472 20.13 18.79 -4.28
CA ALA A 472 20.39 18.06 -3.06
C ALA A 472 21.58 17.10 -3.18
N VAL A 473 21.69 16.37 -4.29
CA VAL A 473 22.82 15.45 -4.54
C VAL A 473 24.11 16.24 -4.71
N ASN A 474 24.12 17.28 -5.55
CA ASN A 474 25.32 18.08 -5.79
C ASN A 474 25.78 18.81 -4.51
N ALA A 475 24.85 19.31 -3.70
CA ALA A 475 25.15 19.96 -2.42
C ALA A 475 25.77 18.99 -1.41
N ARG A 476 25.33 17.73 -1.39
CA ARG A 476 25.81 16.73 -0.43
C ARG A 476 27.08 16.03 -0.90
N TRP A 477 27.16 15.67 -2.18
CA TRP A 477 28.15 14.73 -2.71
C TRP A 477 29.11 15.37 -3.73
N GLY A 478 28.90 16.62 -4.11
CA GLY A 478 29.75 17.32 -5.08
C GLY A 478 29.41 16.96 -6.52
N THR A 479 30.43 16.80 -7.36
CA THR A 479 30.26 16.40 -8.76
C THR A 479 30.49 14.90 -8.93
N PRO A 480 29.88 14.25 -9.95
CA PRO A 480 30.01 12.80 -10.13
C PRO A 480 31.43 12.32 -10.37
N ASP A 481 32.33 13.16 -10.88
CA ASP A 481 33.76 12.84 -11.06
C ASP A 481 34.54 12.75 -9.74
N THR A 482 33.97 13.21 -8.63
CA THR A 482 34.53 13.09 -7.27
C THR A 482 33.97 11.89 -6.49
N ASP A 483 32.97 11.19 -7.03
CA ASP A 483 32.40 10.00 -6.41
C ASP A 483 33.43 8.85 -6.38
N PRO A 484 33.58 8.11 -5.27
CA PRO A 484 34.53 6.99 -5.20
C PRO A 484 34.31 5.89 -6.26
N MET A 485 33.07 5.77 -6.76
CA MET A 485 32.73 4.83 -7.83
C MET A 485 33.05 5.38 -9.23
N PHE A 486 33.62 6.58 -9.36
CA PHE A 486 34.07 7.11 -10.64
C PHE A 486 35.49 6.67 -10.98
N ARG A 487 35.69 6.10 -12.17
CA ARG A 487 37.01 5.73 -12.68
C ARG A 487 37.10 5.96 -14.18
N SER A 488 38.10 6.72 -14.61
CA SER A 488 38.45 6.92 -16.02
C SER A 488 37.28 7.34 -16.92
N GLY A 489 36.46 8.30 -16.47
CA GLY A 489 35.32 8.82 -17.24
C GLY A 489 34.04 7.96 -17.18
N ARG A 490 33.99 6.99 -16.27
CA ARG A 490 32.87 6.04 -16.14
C ARG A 490 32.47 5.85 -14.68
N MET A 491 31.17 5.69 -14.44
CA MET A 491 30.63 5.26 -13.15
C MET A 491 30.68 3.74 -13.07
N MET A 492 31.40 3.21 -12.09
CA MET A 492 31.57 1.77 -11.88
C MET A 492 30.31 1.14 -11.27
N ILE A 493 29.93 -0.04 -11.75
CA ILE A 493 28.76 -0.79 -11.27
C ILE A 493 29.26 -2.11 -10.67
N ALA A 494 29.04 -2.28 -9.37
CA ALA A 494 29.45 -3.47 -8.62
C ALA A 494 28.54 -4.67 -8.93
N GLY A 495 29.10 -5.69 -9.58
CA GLY A 495 28.38 -6.92 -9.91
C GLY A 495 28.92 -7.64 -11.12
N LEU A 496 28.30 -8.77 -11.44
CA LEU A 496 28.68 -9.68 -12.50
C LEU A 496 27.50 -10.04 -13.39
N ARG A 497 27.79 -10.36 -14.65
CA ARG A 497 26.80 -10.87 -15.60
C ARG A 497 27.00 -12.35 -15.84
N PHE A 498 25.91 -13.10 -15.76
CA PHE A 498 25.79 -14.48 -16.21
C PHE A 498 24.88 -14.47 -17.44
N GLY A 499 25.47 -14.32 -18.63
CA GLY A 499 24.70 -14.14 -19.87
C GLY A 499 23.92 -12.82 -19.89
N LEU A 500 22.59 -12.89 -19.98
CA LEU A 500 21.69 -11.72 -19.88
C LEU A 500 21.13 -11.50 -18.47
N THR A 501 21.60 -12.24 -17.47
CA THR A 501 21.24 -11.96 -16.07
C THR A 501 22.38 -11.25 -15.37
N PHE A 502 22.06 -10.21 -14.61
CA PHE A 502 23.03 -9.45 -13.81
C PHE A 502 22.84 -9.77 -12.33
N ILE A 503 23.93 -9.93 -11.60
CA ILE A 503 23.94 -10.06 -10.15
C ILE A 503 24.72 -8.87 -9.61
N GLY A 504 24.00 -7.94 -8.99
CA GLY A 504 24.53 -6.69 -8.48
C GLY A 504 24.68 -6.68 -6.97
N ILE A 505 25.70 -5.99 -6.49
CA ILE A 505 25.84 -5.64 -5.08
C ILE A 505 25.13 -4.30 -4.91
N GLN A 506 24.10 -4.25 -4.05
CA GLN A 506 23.36 -3.01 -3.83
C GLN A 506 24.32 -1.92 -3.33
N PRO A 507 24.34 -0.73 -3.96
CA PRO A 507 25.27 0.33 -3.56
C PRO A 507 25.03 0.83 -2.14
N ALA A 508 26.10 1.36 -1.53
CA ALA A 508 26.03 2.04 -0.25
C ALA A 508 25.14 3.30 -0.32
N ARG A 509 24.24 3.49 0.66
CA ARG A 509 23.39 4.70 0.78
C ARG A 509 24.21 5.97 1.09
N GLY A 510 25.42 5.83 1.60
CA GLY A 510 26.38 6.89 1.79
C GLY A 510 27.76 6.30 2.08
N TYR A 511 28.82 7.04 1.78
CA TYR A 511 30.20 6.67 2.07
C TYR A 511 30.79 7.57 3.17
N GLN A 512 31.71 7.02 3.96
CA GLN A 512 32.46 7.77 5.00
C GLN A 512 31.59 8.45 6.07
N VAL A 513 30.37 7.94 6.29
CA VAL A 513 29.45 8.34 7.37
C VAL A 513 29.33 7.16 8.33
N ASP A 514 29.10 7.43 9.63
CA ASP A 514 28.85 6.37 10.63
C ASP A 514 27.74 5.42 10.12
N PRO A 515 28.00 4.10 10.00
CA PRO A 515 27.04 3.13 9.48
C PRO A 515 25.67 3.17 10.17
N SER A 516 25.62 3.48 11.47
CA SER A 516 24.37 3.65 12.22
C SER A 516 23.60 4.90 11.76
N ALA A 517 24.30 6.03 11.59
CA ALA A 517 23.71 7.28 11.15
C ALA A 517 23.19 7.21 9.70
N VAL A 518 23.85 6.48 8.79
CA VAL A 518 23.42 6.33 7.38
C VAL A 518 22.03 5.70 7.24
N TYR A 519 21.67 4.77 8.12
CA TYR A 519 20.40 4.06 8.05
C TYR A 519 19.27 4.80 8.78
N HIS A 520 19.60 5.52 9.85
CA HIS A 520 18.65 6.29 10.65
C HIS A 520 18.47 7.75 10.20
N ASP A 521 19.29 8.25 9.26
CA ASP A 521 19.13 9.57 8.67
C ASP A 521 18.05 9.55 7.57
N PRO A 522 16.83 10.05 7.86
CA PRO A 522 15.73 10.05 6.90
C PRO A 522 16.00 10.97 5.72
N ASP A 523 16.95 11.91 5.82
CA ASP A 523 17.22 12.96 4.84
C ASP A 523 18.46 12.70 3.99
N LEU A 524 19.23 11.63 4.30
CA LEU A 524 20.43 11.29 3.54
C LEU A 524 20.09 10.86 2.11
N VAL A 525 20.32 11.77 1.17
CA VAL A 525 20.15 11.57 -0.27
C VAL A 525 21.19 10.60 -0.86
N PRO A 526 20.83 9.79 -1.87
CA PRO A 526 21.75 8.81 -2.45
C PRO A 526 22.94 9.47 -3.19
N PRO A 527 24.15 8.90 -3.12
CA PRO A 527 25.32 9.39 -3.85
C PRO A 527 25.25 9.11 -5.36
N HIS A 528 26.14 9.72 -6.13
CA HIS A 528 26.17 9.56 -7.59
C HIS A 528 26.36 8.09 -8.00
N GLY A 529 27.22 7.33 -7.32
CA GLY A 529 27.41 5.89 -7.56
C GLY A 529 26.14 5.05 -7.35
N TYR A 530 25.31 5.41 -6.37
CA TYR A 530 24.01 4.77 -6.14
C TYR A 530 23.05 5.05 -7.29
N LEU A 531 22.96 6.32 -7.72
CA LEU A 531 22.14 6.72 -8.86
C LEU A 531 22.59 6.03 -10.15
N ALA A 532 23.91 5.99 -10.40
CA ALA A 532 24.49 5.39 -11.59
C ALA A 532 24.16 3.90 -11.70
N PHE A 533 24.19 3.16 -10.59
CA PHE A 533 23.82 1.75 -10.55
C PHE A 533 22.41 1.49 -11.08
N TYR A 534 21.39 2.18 -10.55
CA TYR A 534 20.01 1.97 -10.98
C TYR A 534 19.69 2.64 -12.32
N PHE A 535 20.33 3.76 -12.67
CA PHE A 535 20.20 4.34 -14.01
C PHE A 535 20.79 3.41 -15.07
N TRP A 536 21.93 2.79 -14.78
CA TRP A 536 22.50 1.77 -15.64
C TRP A 536 21.53 0.60 -15.81
N LEU A 537 20.97 0.06 -14.72
CA LEU A 537 19.97 -1.02 -14.78
C LEU A 537 18.79 -0.67 -15.69
N ARG A 538 18.27 0.55 -15.58
CA ARG A 538 17.06 0.99 -16.31
C ARG A 538 17.31 1.33 -17.77
N LYS A 539 18.43 1.98 -18.07
CA LYS A 539 18.66 2.67 -19.35
C LYS A 539 19.76 2.05 -20.20
N ALA A 540 20.91 1.74 -19.61
CA ALA A 540 22.06 1.23 -20.35
C ALA A 540 22.04 -0.30 -20.47
N TYR A 541 21.82 -0.99 -19.34
CA TYR A 541 21.57 -2.42 -19.30
C TYR A 541 20.17 -2.77 -19.79
N GLY A 542 19.18 -1.92 -19.49
CA GLY A 542 17.80 -2.10 -19.90
C GLY A 542 17.19 -3.39 -19.34
N ALA A 543 17.27 -3.60 -18.03
CA ALA A 543 16.59 -4.70 -17.35
C ALA A 543 15.09 -4.65 -17.61
N HIS A 544 14.46 -5.82 -17.81
CA HIS A 544 13.01 -5.95 -17.87
C HIS A 544 12.41 -6.13 -16.47
N ALA A 545 13.17 -6.70 -15.53
CA ALA A 545 12.77 -6.84 -14.13
C ALA A 545 13.96 -6.76 -13.17
N VAL A 546 13.71 -6.27 -11.96
CA VAL A 546 14.65 -6.29 -10.84
C VAL A 546 14.13 -7.27 -9.78
N VAL A 547 15.02 -8.10 -9.25
CA VAL A 547 14.76 -9.02 -8.14
C VAL A 547 15.67 -8.63 -6.98
N HIS A 548 15.13 -8.02 -5.93
CA HIS A 548 15.89 -7.79 -4.70
C HIS A 548 15.85 -9.07 -3.87
N VAL A 549 17.00 -9.67 -3.56
CA VAL A 549 17.05 -11.01 -2.94
C VAL A 549 17.26 -10.88 -1.43
N GLY A 550 16.20 -11.14 -0.68
CA GLY A 550 16.22 -11.20 0.79
C GLY A 550 15.96 -9.87 1.50
N LYS A 551 15.38 -9.96 2.69
CA LYS A 551 15.13 -8.82 3.58
C LYS A 551 16.44 -8.29 4.18
N HIS A 552 16.73 -6.99 4.16
CA HIS A 552 16.10 -5.90 3.39
C HIS A 552 17.20 -5.17 2.63
N GLY A 553 16.83 -4.61 1.48
CA GLY A 553 17.62 -3.64 0.76
C GLY A 553 17.57 -2.27 1.44
N ASN A 554 18.17 -1.27 0.79
CA ASN A 554 18.20 0.11 1.28
C ASN A 554 17.42 1.09 0.39
N LEU A 555 16.81 0.65 -0.71
CA LEU A 555 16.16 1.51 -1.70
C LEU A 555 14.81 2.03 -1.21
N GLU A 556 14.00 1.15 -0.63
CA GLU A 556 12.69 1.45 -0.05
C GLU A 556 12.77 2.44 1.12
N TRP A 557 13.95 2.59 1.71
CA TRP A 557 14.22 3.47 2.84
C TRP A 557 14.79 4.83 2.47
N LEU A 558 15.12 5.08 1.18
CA LEU A 558 15.64 6.37 0.72
C LEU A 558 14.63 7.51 0.99
N PRO A 559 15.09 8.78 1.14
CA PRO A 559 14.24 9.89 1.56
C PRO A 559 13.02 10.12 0.65
N GLY A 560 11.92 10.61 1.24
CA GLY A 560 10.67 10.91 0.55
C GLY A 560 9.44 10.33 1.24
N LYS A 561 8.28 10.50 0.61
CA LYS A 561 6.97 10.24 1.20
C LYS A 561 6.79 8.82 1.71
N GLY A 562 6.13 8.63 2.86
CA GLY A 562 5.80 7.32 3.43
C GLY A 562 5.07 6.38 2.44
N VAL A 563 4.09 6.91 1.72
CA VAL A 563 3.30 6.20 0.70
C VAL A 563 2.75 7.19 -0.33
N GLY A 564 2.42 6.71 -1.54
CA GLY A 564 1.89 7.57 -2.60
C GLY A 564 2.94 8.55 -3.09
N LEU A 565 4.06 8.03 -3.59
CA LEU A 565 5.27 8.80 -3.88
C LEU A 565 5.07 9.88 -4.97
N SER A 566 5.72 11.03 -4.75
CA SER A 566 5.89 12.08 -5.75
C SER A 566 7.13 11.82 -6.63
N ARG A 567 7.29 12.60 -7.70
CA ARG A 567 8.48 12.55 -8.57
C ARG A 567 9.79 12.89 -7.87
N THR A 568 9.72 13.55 -6.72
CA THR A 568 10.90 13.97 -5.94
C THR A 568 11.30 12.94 -4.88
N CYS A 569 10.47 11.92 -4.65
CA CYS A 569 10.82 10.82 -3.74
C CYS A 569 11.93 9.96 -4.34
N TRP A 570 13.00 9.71 -3.59
CA TRP A 570 14.15 8.97 -4.09
C TRP A 570 13.85 7.54 -4.54
N PRO A 571 13.02 6.74 -3.85
CA PRO A 571 12.66 5.41 -4.36
C PRO A 571 12.03 5.45 -5.76
N ASP A 572 11.21 6.47 -6.03
CA ASP A 572 10.57 6.73 -7.33
C ASP A 572 11.60 7.15 -8.39
N ALA A 573 12.41 8.16 -8.06
CA ALA A 573 13.42 8.72 -8.95
C ALA A 573 14.49 7.70 -9.37
N VAL A 574 14.91 6.84 -8.43
CA VAL A 574 16.00 5.89 -8.63
C VAL A 574 15.54 4.64 -9.37
N LEU A 575 14.54 3.93 -8.84
CA LEU A 575 14.06 2.68 -9.44
C LEU A 575 13.20 2.92 -10.68
N GLY A 576 12.46 4.03 -10.72
CA GLY A 576 11.48 4.31 -11.75
C GLY A 576 10.36 3.27 -11.80
N ALA A 577 9.65 3.24 -12.93
CA ALA A 577 8.52 2.36 -13.19
C ALA A 577 8.94 0.92 -13.58
N MET A 578 9.90 0.36 -12.85
CA MET A 578 10.40 -1.00 -13.06
C MET A 578 9.56 -2.06 -12.33
N PRO A 579 9.26 -3.21 -12.97
CA PRO A 579 8.83 -4.41 -12.27
C PRO A 579 9.88 -4.81 -11.22
N ASN A 580 9.46 -4.83 -9.96
CA ASN A 580 10.31 -5.13 -8.81
C ASN A 580 9.73 -6.36 -8.08
N ILE A 581 10.47 -7.45 -8.08
CA ILE A 581 10.10 -8.71 -7.43
C ILE A 581 10.99 -8.89 -6.20
N TYR A 582 10.44 -9.36 -5.10
CA TYR A 582 11.16 -9.32 -3.84
C TYR A 582 10.85 -10.55 -2.97
N PRO A 583 11.72 -11.58 -2.99
CA PRO A 583 11.68 -12.64 -1.99
C PRO A 583 11.88 -12.06 -0.59
N PHE A 584 10.90 -12.24 0.28
CA PHE A 584 10.85 -11.61 1.61
C PHE A 584 10.44 -12.63 2.68
N ILE A 585 10.88 -12.44 3.93
CA ILE A 585 10.59 -13.39 5.01
C ILE A 585 9.14 -13.21 5.51
N VAL A 586 8.39 -14.32 5.60
CA VAL A 586 6.95 -14.30 5.91
C VAL A 586 6.59 -13.69 7.27
N ASN A 587 7.50 -13.75 8.25
CA ASN A 587 7.26 -13.26 9.60
C ASN A 587 7.64 -11.79 9.80
N ASP A 588 7.94 -11.06 8.72
CA ASP A 588 8.19 -9.63 8.78
C ASP A 588 7.33 -8.83 7.77
N PRO A 589 6.00 -8.79 7.99
CA PRO A 589 5.09 -8.10 7.09
C PRO A 589 5.27 -6.57 7.10
N GLY A 590 5.84 -6.00 8.18
CA GLY A 590 5.99 -4.55 8.34
C GLY A 590 6.94 -3.95 7.30
N GLU A 591 8.15 -4.48 7.19
CA GLU A 591 9.13 -4.01 6.20
C GLU A 591 8.77 -4.47 4.78
N GLY A 592 8.15 -5.65 4.63
CA GLY A 592 7.60 -6.08 3.35
C GLY A 592 6.56 -5.10 2.80
N ALA A 593 5.69 -4.56 3.66
CA ALA A 593 4.73 -3.52 3.28
C ALA A 593 5.43 -2.22 2.86
N GLN A 594 6.54 -1.84 3.50
CA GLN A 594 7.33 -0.66 3.09
C GLN A 594 7.85 -0.82 1.65
N ALA A 595 8.39 -1.99 1.30
CA ALA A 595 8.82 -2.27 -0.07
C ALA A 595 7.64 -2.22 -1.06
N LYS A 596 6.49 -2.83 -0.74
CA LYS A 596 5.28 -2.76 -1.59
C LYS A 596 4.87 -1.30 -1.88
N ARG A 597 4.86 -0.46 -0.85
CA ARG A 597 4.31 0.91 -0.90
C ARG A 597 5.27 1.96 -1.47
N ARG A 598 6.58 1.75 -1.37
CA ARG A 598 7.61 2.71 -1.83
C ARG A 598 8.36 2.28 -3.08
N THR A 599 8.33 1.00 -3.46
CA THR A 599 9.12 0.49 -4.60
C THR A 599 8.32 -0.41 -5.53
N GLN A 600 6.98 -0.33 -5.46
CA GLN A 600 6.03 -1.14 -6.23
C GLN A 600 6.39 -2.64 -6.24
N ALA A 601 6.92 -3.12 -5.11
CA ALA A 601 7.43 -4.47 -5.00
C ALA A 601 6.30 -5.50 -5.01
N VAL A 602 6.50 -6.58 -5.77
CA VAL A 602 5.74 -7.82 -5.68
C VAL A 602 6.51 -8.73 -4.73
N ILE A 603 5.99 -8.84 -3.51
CA ILE A 603 6.57 -9.67 -2.47
C ILE A 603 6.23 -11.14 -2.75
N ILE A 604 7.26 -12.00 -2.74
CA ILE A 604 7.13 -13.45 -2.78
C ILE A 604 7.64 -14.00 -1.44
N ASP A 605 6.72 -14.30 -0.53
CA ASP A 605 7.09 -14.72 0.82
C ASP A 605 7.83 -16.06 0.82
N HIS A 606 8.83 -16.16 1.70
CA HIS A 606 9.56 -17.39 1.97
C HIS A 606 9.49 -17.77 3.44
N LEU A 607 9.73 -19.04 3.73
CA LEU A 607 9.67 -19.59 5.09
C LEU A 607 10.75 -18.94 5.98
N MET A 608 10.48 -18.86 7.28
CA MET A 608 11.52 -18.59 8.27
C MET A 608 12.59 -19.69 8.26
N PRO A 609 13.79 -19.42 8.82
CA PRO A 609 14.75 -20.48 9.12
C PRO A 609 14.12 -21.65 9.87
N PRO A 610 14.62 -22.88 9.68
CA PRO A 610 14.21 -24.01 10.49
C PRO A 610 14.38 -23.72 11.98
N LEU A 611 13.39 -24.12 12.78
CA LEU A 611 13.37 -23.91 14.23
C LEU A 611 13.78 -25.20 14.95
N THR A 612 14.48 -25.04 16.07
CA THR A 612 14.81 -26.11 17.03
C THR A 612 14.73 -25.59 18.47
N ARG A 613 14.73 -26.49 19.44
CA ARG A 613 15.02 -26.15 20.84
C ARG A 613 16.50 -25.82 21.01
N ALA A 614 16.80 -24.85 21.87
CA ALA A 614 18.18 -24.49 22.18
C ALA A 614 18.93 -25.61 22.89
N GLU A 615 18.23 -26.39 23.73
CA GLU A 615 18.79 -27.42 24.61
C GLU A 615 19.85 -26.86 25.58
N THR A 616 20.33 -27.68 26.52
CA THR A 616 21.44 -27.32 27.42
C THR A 616 22.77 -27.84 26.88
N TYR A 617 23.84 -27.07 27.02
CA TYR A 617 25.19 -27.45 26.61
C TYR A 617 26.25 -26.90 27.58
N GLY A 618 27.45 -27.50 27.55
CA GLY A 618 28.58 -27.04 28.35
C GLY A 618 28.24 -26.96 29.85
N PRO A 619 28.57 -25.85 30.53
CA PRO A 619 28.29 -25.67 31.95
C PRO A 619 26.81 -25.75 32.34
N LEU A 620 25.88 -25.34 31.46
CA LEU A 620 24.43 -25.42 31.73
C LEU A 620 23.95 -26.87 31.84
N ARG A 621 24.50 -27.75 31.01
CA ARG A 621 24.22 -29.19 31.10
C ARG A 621 24.80 -29.80 32.38
N ASN A 622 25.95 -29.34 32.82
CA ASN A 622 26.54 -29.78 34.10
C ASN A 622 25.70 -29.31 35.28
N LEU A 623 25.19 -28.07 35.24
CA LEU A 623 24.26 -27.55 36.25
C LEU A 623 22.95 -28.34 36.31
N GLU A 624 22.38 -28.70 35.15
CA GLU A 624 21.20 -29.56 35.08
C GLU A 624 21.45 -30.93 35.73
N LEU A 625 22.58 -31.58 35.40
CA LEU A 625 22.96 -32.86 36.02
C LEU A 625 23.14 -32.75 37.54
N LEU A 626 23.77 -31.67 38.02
CA LEU A 626 23.96 -31.44 39.46
C LEU A 626 22.63 -31.16 40.16
N ALA A 627 21.71 -30.41 39.52
CA ALA A 627 20.38 -30.13 40.05
C ALA A 627 19.53 -31.41 40.14
N ASP A 628 19.56 -32.26 39.11
CA ASP A 628 18.90 -33.58 39.12
C ASP A 628 19.44 -34.47 40.26
N GLU A 629 20.77 -34.58 40.38
CA GLU A 629 21.41 -35.35 41.47
C GLU A 629 21.04 -34.78 42.84
N PHE A 630 20.95 -33.45 42.96
CA PHE A 630 20.54 -32.79 44.19
C PHE A 630 19.13 -33.19 44.62
N TYR A 631 18.16 -33.22 43.70
CA TYR A 631 16.79 -33.62 44.02
C TYR A 631 16.67 -35.09 44.42
N GLU A 632 17.44 -35.98 43.78
CA GLU A 632 17.53 -37.39 44.19
C GLU A 632 18.16 -37.53 45.59
N ALA A 633 19.27 -36.84 45.83
CA ALA A 633 19.98 -36.86 47.11
C ALA A 633 19.16 -36.25 48.25
N GLN A 634 18.30 -35.26 47.97
CA GLN A 634 17.47 -34.61 48.99
C GLN A 634 16.60 -35.61 49.78
N MET A 635 16.13 -36.68 49.13
CA MET A 635 15.32 -37.73 49.78
C MET A 635 16.14 -38.89 50.34
N LEU A 636 17.34 -39.16 49.81
CA LEU A 636 18.11 -40.36 50.07
C LEU A 636 19.36 -40.13 50.94
N ASP A 637 20.06 -39.00 50.76
CA ASP A 637 21.29 -38.63 51.47
C ASP A 637 21.39 -37.10 51.67
N PRO A 638 20.90 -36.58 52.81
CA PRO A 638 20.94 -35.15 53.10
C PRO A 638 22.35 -34.56 53.22
N ARG A 639 23.39 -35.36 53.43
CA ARG A 639 24.78 -34.86 53.46
C ARG A 639 25.27 -34.59 52.05
N ARG A 640 25.01 -35.52 51.13
CA ARG A 640 25.32 -35.35 49.72
C ARG A 640 24.56 -34.17 49.11
N ALA A 641 23.30 -33.98 49.47
CA ALA A 641 22.50 -32.84 49.01
C ALA A 641 23.14 -31.47 49.36
N ARG A 642 23.78 -31.33 50.53
CA ARG A 642 24.49 -30.09 50.89
C ARG A 642 25.79 -29.88 50.12
N GLU A 643 26.51 -30.95 49.82
CA GLU A 643 27.70 -30.86 48.95
C GLU A 643 27.30 -30.40 47.55
N LEU A 644 26.25 -31.01 46.98
CA LEU A 644 25.72 -30.64 45.67
C LEU A 644 25.21 -29.19 45.63
N GLN A 645 24.57 -28.68 46.68
CA GLN A 645 24.20 -27.26 46.76
C GLN A 645 25.39 -26.31 46.62
N ARG A 646 26.52 -26.66 47.26
CA ARG A 646 27.75 -25.86 47.18
C ARG A 646 28.36 -25.94 45.79
N ASP A 647 28.44 -27.15 45.22
CA ASP A 647 28.98 -27.38 43.88
C ASP A 647 28.14 -26.65 42.81
N ILE A 648 26.80 -26.68 42.92
CA ILE A 648 25.90 -25.94 42.03
C ILE A 648 26.14 -24.43 42.17
N LEU A 649 26.18 -23.89 43.40
CA LEU A 649 26.35 -22.45 43.60
C LEU A 649 27.73 -21.95 43.14
N GLU A 650 28.78 -22.75 43.32
CA GLU A 650 30.11 -22.46 42.79
C GLU A 650 30.08 -22.38 41.26
N LEU A 651 29.50 -23.40 40.60
CA LEU A 651 29.40 -23.41 39.14
C LEU A 651 28.51 -22.27 38.59
N VAL A 652 27.42 -21.91 39.29
CA VAL A 652 26.58 -20.75 38.95
C VAL A 652 27.38 -19.44 39.00
N ARG A 653 28.26 -19.27 40.00
CA ARG A 653 29.12 -18.06 40.13
C ARG A 653 30.25 -18.04 39.11
N GLU A 654 30.89 -19.18 38.87
CA GLU A 654 31.95 -19.32 37.85
C GLU A 654 31.44 -19.00 36.44
N THR A 655 30.20 -19.36 36.15
CA THR A 655 29.54 -19.11 34.85
C THR A 655 28.83 -17.77 34.78
N HIS A 656 28.82 -17.00 35.87
CA HIS A 656 28.15 -15.71 36.01
C HIS A 656 26.62 -15.74 35.86
N ILE A 657 26.00 -16.92 36.01
CA ILE A 657 24.54 -17.11 35.98
C ILE A 657 23.86 -16.49 37.21
N ASP A 658 24.60 -16.33 38.31
CA ASP A 658 24.16 -15.59 39.50
C ASP A 658 23.64 -14.18 39.15
N ARG A 659 24.25 -13.51 38.16
CA ARG A 659 23.81 -12.19 37.68
C ARG A 659 22.49 -12.25 36.93
N GLU A 660 22.28 -13.28 36.12
CA GLU A 660 21.02 -13.48 35.37
C GLU A 660 19.87 -13.87 36.29
N LEU A 661 20.16 -14.65 37.33
CA LEU A 661 19.21 -15.03 38.38
C LEU A 661 18.96 -13.93 39.43
N ALA A 662 19.63 -12.79 39.30
CA ALA A 662 19.61 -11.66 40.25
C ALA A 662 19.86 -12.11 41.71
N LEU A 663 20.85 -12.99 41.87
CA LEU A 663 21.30 -13.50 43.15
C LEU A 663 22.13 -12.43 43.87
N GLY A 664 21.79 -12.13 45.14
CA GLY A 664 22.52 -11.14 45.93
C GLY A 664 23.93 -11.64 46.31
N GLU A 665 24.89 -10.72 46.45
CA GLU A 665 26.30 -11.04 46.77
C GLU A 665 26.49 -11.79 48.11
N ASN A 666 25.49 -11.73 49.01
CA ASN A 666 25.54 -12.29 50.37
C ASN A 666 24.69 -13.55 50.57
N LEU A 667 24.33 -14.30 49.52
CA LEU A 667 23.57 -15.54 49.69
C LEU A 667 24.37 -16.59 50.47
N ASP A 668 23.77 -17.10 51.55
CA ASP A 668 24.28 -18.25 52.31
C ASP A 668 23.77 -19.53 51.62
N SER A 669 24.68 -20.44 51.26
CA SER A 669 24.38 -21.64 50.47
C SER A 669 23.34 -22.53 51.13
N ASP A 670 23.30 -22.58 52.46
CA ASP A 670 22.45 -23.52 53.21
C ASP A 670 21.09 -22.91 53.58
N ALA A 671 21.03 -21.60 53.86
CA ALA A 671 19.79 -20.92 54.26
C ALA A 671 18.93 -20.48 53.06
N ASP A 672 19.57 -20.14 51.94
CA ASP A 672 18.90 -19.53 50.79
C ASP A 672 18.68 -20.50 49.62
N ALA A 673 19.10 -21.77 49.73
CA ALA A 673 18.94 -22.79 48.68
C ALA A 673 17.49 -22.93 48.19
N ALA A 674 16.52 -22.85 49.10
CA ALA A 674 15.10 -22.90 48.76
C ALA A 674 14.61 -21.72 47.91
N LEU A 675 15.38 -20.61 47.88
CA LEU A 675 15.05 -19.42 47.10
C LEU A 675 15.69 -19.44 45.70
N TRP A 676 16.96 -19.86 45.60
CA TRP A 676 17.70 -19.75 44.33
C TRP A 676 17.66 -21.01 43.46
N LEU A 677 17.51 -22.22 44.03
CA LEU A 677 17.42 -23.45 43.24
C LEU A 677 16.21 -23.47 42.31
N PRO A 678 14.97 -23.13 42.75
CA PRO A 678 13.82 -23.10 41.84
C PRO A 678 13.98 -22.06 40.71
N ARG A 679 14.70 -20.95 40.98
CA ARG A 679 15.01 -19.95 39.96
C ARG A 679 16.02 -20.48 38.94
N LEU A 680 17.04 -21.18 39.41
CA LEU A 680 18.00 -21.85 38.54
C LEU A 680 17.31 -22.88 37.65
N ASP A 681 16.43 -23.71 38.21
CA ASP A 681 15.71 -24.72 37.42
C ASP A 681 14.78 -24.09 36.39
N THR A 682 14.05 -23.04 36.78
CA THR A 682 13.20 -22.27 35.86
C THR A 682 14.04 -21.71 34.72
N TYR A 683 15.17 -21.08 35.04
CA TYR A 683 16.09 -20.51 34.06
C TYR A 683 16.68 -21.56 33.11
N LEU A 684 17.13 -22.70 33.64
CA LEU A 684 17.66 -23.80 32.84
C LEU A 684 16.57 -24.39 31.93
N CYS A 685 15.36 -24.58 32.43
CA CYS A 685 14.22 -25.06 31.64
C CYS A 685 13.83 -24.06 30.53
N ASP A 686 13.73 -22.77 30.86
CA ASP A 686 13.38 -21.71 29.91
C ASP A 686 14.40 -21.62 28.77
N LEU A 687 15.69 -21.65 29.11
CA LEU A 687 16.75 -21.67 28.10
C LEU A 687 16.67 -22.94 27.25
N LYS A 688 16.56 -24.11 27.87
CA LYS A 688 16.51 -25.40 27.17
C LYS A 688 15.35 -25.47 26.17
N GLU A 689 14.17 -25.01 26.58
CA GLU A 689 12.93 -25.08 25.82
C GLU A 689 12.71 -23.90 24.86
N SER A 690 13.60 -22.89 24.89
CA SER A 690 13.58 -21.74 23.99
C SER A 690 13.71 -22.18 22.53
N GLN A 691 12.88 -21.60 21.66
CA GLN A 691 12.92 -21.86 20.23
C GLN A 691 13.95 -20.95 19.56
N ILE A 692 14.95 -21.55 18.92
CA ILE A 692 16.00 -20.85 18.18
C ILE A 692 16.01 -21.30 16.72
N ARG A 693 16.74 -20.56 15.89
CA ARG A 693 16.95 -20.89 14.47
C ARG A 693 18.11 -21.89 14.35
N ASP A 694 17.89 -23.00 13.65
CA ASP A 694 18.92 -24.02 13.38
C ASP A 694 19.44 -23.88 11.94
N GLY A 695 20.10 -22.75 11.68
CA GLY A 695 20.62 -22.38 10.37
C GLY A 695 19.81 -21.29 9.67
N LEU A 696 19.80 -21.33 8.33
CA LEU A 696 19.18 -20.33 7.47
C LEU A 696 18.20 -21.00 6.50
N HIS A 697 17.20 -20.25 6.05
CA HIS A 697 16.34 -20.71 4.97
C HIS A 697 17.07 -20.59 3.62
N ILE A 698 16.84 -21.54 2.71
CA ILE A 698 17.27 -21.44 1.31
C ILE A 698 16.01 -21.33 0.45
N PHE A 699 15.87 -20.22 -0.28
CA PHE A 699 14.68 -19.97 -1.09
C PHE A 699 14.44 -21.11 -2.09
N GLY A 700 13.17 -21.56 -2.17
CA GLY A 700 12.76 -22.70 -2.99
C GLY A 700 12.99 -24.07 -2.34
N GLN A 701 13.46 -24.16 -1.09
CA GLN A 701 13.70 -25.43 -0.39
C GLN A 701 12.97 -25.48 0.96
N SER A 702 12.14 -26.52 1.15
CA SER A 702 11.58 -26.83 2.47
C SER A 702 12.60 -27.56 3.35
N PRO A 703 12.57 -27.36 4.69
CA PRO A 703 13.43 -28.12 5.59
C PRO A 703 13.18 -29.63 5.44
N GLN A 704 14.25 -30.42 5.63
CA GLN A 704 14.24 -31.88 5.51
C GLN A 704 14.81 -32.53 6.78
N GLY A 705 14.57 -33.83 6.94
CA GLY A 705 15.11 -34.62 8.06
C GLY A 705 14.80 -34.00 9.43
N ARG A 706 15.83 -33.91 10.29
CA ARG A 706 15.73 -33.33 11.64
C ARG A 706 15.16 -31.91 11.64
N LEU A 707 15.66 -31.03 10.78
CA LEU A 707 15.19 -29.64 10.67
C LEU A 707 13.68 -29.54 10.39
N ARG A 708 13.14 -30.46 9.59
CA ARG A 708 11.70 -30.53 9.31
C ARG A 708 10.91 -30.95 10.55
N ILE A 709 11.39 -31.99 11.24
CA ILE A 709 10.73 -32.53 12.42
C ILE A 709 10.69 -31.47 13.52
N ASP A 710 11.84 -30.86 13.83
CA ASP A 710 11.98 -29.86 14.89
C ASP A 710 11.11 -28.63 14.59
N THR A 711 11.10 -28.15 13.33
CA THR A 711 10.23 -27.03 12.92
C THR A 711 8.74 -27.39 13.04
N LEU A 712 8.34 -28.60 12.64
CA LEU A 712 6.95 -29.04 12.80
C LEU A 712 6.56 -29.15 14.26
N LEU A 713 7.43 -29.66 15.14
CA LEU A 713 7.20 -29.71 16.57
C LEU A 713 7.02 -28.30 17.15
N ALA A 714 7.84 -27.34 16.73
CA ALA A 714 7.71 -25.94 17.12
C ALA A 714 6.34 -25.35 16.71
N LEU A 715 5.90 -25.59 15.46
CA LEU A 715 4.59 -25.13 14.95
C LEU A 715 3.40 -25.83 15.62
N LEU A 716 3.57 -27.08 16.04
CA LEU A 716 2.54 -27.88 16.71
C LEU A 716 2.46 -27.63 18.22
N ARG A 717 3.44 -26.92 18.80
CA ARG A 717 3.49 -26.58 20.23
C ARG A 717 2.31 -25.70 20.66
N ILE A 718 1.92 -24.73 19.84
CA ILE A 718 0.83 -23.78 20.13
C ILE A 718 -0.48 -24.18 19.41
N PRO A 719 -1.65 -23.85 19.98
CA PRO A 719 -2.92 -24.01 19.28
C PRO A 719 -2.98 -23.08 18.06
N ARG A 720 -3.65 -23.53 17.00
CA ARG A 720 -3.89 -22.80 15.75
C ARG A 720 -5.39 -22.49 15.64
N GLY A 721 -5.76 -21.41 14.93
CA GLY A 721 -7.18 -21.09 14.71
C GLY A 721 -8.01 -21.07 16.00
N ASP A 722 -9.04 -21.92 16.09
CA ASP A 722 -9.90 -22.05 17.27
C ASP A 722 -9.31 -22.93 18.41
N GLY A 723 -8.15 -23.56 18.16
CA GLY A 723 -7.45 -24.44 19.10
C GLY A 723 -8.10 -25.81 19.34
N ARG A 724 -9.07 -26.22 18.51
CA ARG A 724 -9.86 -27.46 18.70
C ARG A 724 -9.48 -28.55 17.70
N GLY A 725 -9.69 -29.81 18.10
CA GLY A 725 -9.44 -30.98 17.24
C GLY A 725 -8.03 -30.96 16.63
N ALA A 726 -7.95 -31.04 15.30
CA ALA A 726 -6.68 -31.00 14.56
C ALA A 726 -5.92 -29.66 14.68
N GLN A 727 -6.56 -28.60 15.18
CA GLN A 727 -5.94 -27.30 15.41
C GLN A 727 -5.44 -27.11 16.85
N SER A 728 -5.58 -28.12 17.71
CA SER A 728 -5.06 -28.05 19.07
C SER A 728 -3.53 -28.14 19.12
N SER A 729 -2.98 -27.74 20.27
CA SER A 729 -1.58 -27.95 20.62
C SER A 729 -1.33 -29.44 20.85
N LEU A 730 -0.19 -29.94 20.34
CA LEU A 730 0.23 -31.32 20.60
C LEU A 730 0.43 -31.57 22.10
N LEU A 731 1.01 -30.60 22.82
CA LEU A 731 1.24 -30.72 24.26
C LEU A 731 -0.07 -30.78 25.05
N ARG A 732 -1.04 -29.92 24.72
CA ARG A 732 -2.38 -29.98 25.36
C ARG A 732 -3.12 -31.27 25.04
N ALA A 733 -2.98 -31.78 23.81
CA ALA A 733 -3.55 -33.07 23.43
C ALA A 733 -2.94 -34.22 24.25
N LEU A 734 -1.62 -34.21 24.47
CA LEU A 734 -0.92 -35.19 25.31
C LEU A 734 -1.31 -35.06 26.78
N SER A 735 -1.32 -33.83 27.34
CA SER A 735 -1.77 -33.58 28.71
C SER A 735 -3.17 -34.16 28.96
N LYS A 736 -4.11 -33.90 28.05
CA LYS A 736 -5.46 -34.47 28.11
C LYS A 736 -5.48 -35.99 27.98
N ALA A 737 -4.66 -36.57 27.10
CA ALA A 737 -4.61 -38.02 26.88
C ALA A 737 -4.04 -38.78 28.08
N PHE A 738 -3.12 -38.15 28.82
CA PHE A 738 -2.53 -38.70 30.05
C PHE A 738 -3.27 -38.25 31.33
N GLU A 739 -4.41 -37.57 31.19
CA GLU A 739 -5.21 -37.07 32.32
C GLU A 739 -4.38 -36.20 33.28
N LEU A 740 -3.45 -35.41 32.74
CA LEU A 740 -2.64 -34.46 33.50
C LEU A 740 -3.48 -33.19 33.74
N ASP A 741 -3.76 -32.88 35.00
CA ASP A 741 -4.63 -31.76 35.40
C ASP A 741 -3.89 -30.40 35.35
N PHE A 742 -3.24 -30.09 34.22
CA PHE A 742 -2.59 -28.80 33.98
C PHE A 742 -2.49 -28.42 32.49
N ASP A 743 -2.32 -27.12 32.21
CA ASP A 743 -2.03 -26.62 30.87
C ASP A 743 -0.51 -26.52 30.65
N PRO A 744 0.08 -27.37 29.78
CA PRO A 744 1.53 -27.39 29.55
C PRO A 744 2.07 -26.14 28.83
N LEU A 745 1.19 -25.21 28.42
CA LEU A 745 1.59 -23.94 27.83
C LEU A 745 1.51 -22.76 28.81
N ASN A 746 0.97 -22.96 30.02
CA ASN A 746 0.73 -21.89 30.99
C ASN A 746 0.92 -22.34 32.45
N CYS A 747 1.71 -23.39 32.68
CA CYS A 747 2.06 -23.83 34.03
C CYS A 747 3.35 -23.18 34.51
N GLU A 748 3.47 -23.01 35.82
CA GLU A 748 4.75 -22.71 36.45
C GLU A 748 5.55 -24.01 36.56
N LEU A 749 6.59 -24.16 35.73
CA LEU A 749 7.39 -25.40 35.65
C LEU A 749 8.06 -25.78 36.98
N ALA A 750 8.26 -24.80 37.87
CA ALA A 750 8.85 -25.01 39.20
C ALA A 750 7.84 -25.48 40.26
N GLU A 751 6.53 -25.49 39.97
CA GLU A 751 5.53 -25.98 40.92
C GLU A 751 5.69 -27.50 41.15
N PRO A 752 5.72 -27.97 42.42
CA PRO A 752 5.80 -29.39 42.72
C PRO A 752 4.66 -30.19 42.07
N TRP A 753 5.00 -31.18 41.24
CA TRP A 753 4.00 -32.06 40.63
C TRP A 753 3.38 -33.02 41.66
N THR A 754 2.08 -32.85 41.91
CA THR A 754 1.29 -33.67 42.85
C THR A 754 0.30 -34.61 42.15
N GLY A 755 0.23 -34.56 40.81
CA GLY A 755 -0.70 -35.36 40.00
C GLY A 755 -0.19 -36.77 39.63
N PRO A 756 -0.94 -37.51 38.80
CA PRO A 756 -0.57 -38.86 38.37
C PRO A 756 0.74 -38.83 37.57
N ARG A 757 1.62 -39.81 37.81
CA ARG A 757 2.83 -40.02 37.01
C ARG A 757 2.55 -41.11 35.97
N PRO A 758 2.86 -40.90 34.67
CA PRO A 758 2.75 -41.95 33.67
C PRO A 758 3.53 -43.20 34.10
N ALA A 759 2.94 -44.38 33.91
CA ALA A 759 3.52 -45.67 34.28
C ALA A 759 4.65 -46.12 33.36
#